data_AF-A0AAD5ZRN5-F1
#
_entry.id   AF-A0AAD5ZRN5-F1
#
_cell.length_a   1.000
_cell.length_b   1.000
_cell.length_c   1.000
_cell.angle_alpha   90.00
_cell.angle_beta   90.00
_cell.angle_gamma   90.00
#
_symmetry.space_group_name_H-M   'P 1'
#
loop_
_entity.id
_entity.type
_entity.pdbx_description
1 polymer ?
#
loop_
_entity_poly.entity_id
_entity_poly.type
_entity_poly.pdbx_seq_one_letter_code
_entity_poly.pdbx_strand_id
1 'polypeptide(L)'
;MSGRAIRVLNVAEKPSVAKSVAEILSRRGGGGGMRVRDGRSRYNRVFEFEYMIRNQRCMMAMTSVTGHLMELDFDERYKKWHSCDPAALYQAPVRKFVPQDKLDIRRTLEEEARKCEWLVLWLDCDREGENIAYEVIEVCTAAKSNLNIYRAHFSALIEREIHEAAQNLVRPNKLFADAVDARQEIDLRIGASFTRFQTMLLKDAFIINLGEERNLVLSYGPCQFPTLGFIVERYWEIQAHEPEEFWTVNCSHTSEEGTASFTWLRGHLFDYASAIVIYEMCTEEPTATVINVKNQEKYKYPPHPLNTIELQKRASRYYRMSSEHTMKVAEELYQAGFISYPRTETDNFSPNTDLAGIVRDQVEHPVWGPYALRLLDPDARLWRNPSNGGHDDKAHPPIHPTKFSTGESNWTQDHAKLYELVVRHFLACVSQPAVGAETTVEIDIAGEQFQANGRAIIAKNYLDVYRFDSWGGSLLPTYTVGQQFIPTSLTLDSGVTRPPPLLSEADLLGCMDKAGIGTDATMHDHIKKLLDRCYATKDANTRFSPTNLGEALVMGYDDMGYELWKPYLRSMMEADMRAVSMGTKTKSQVLEICLQQMKACFLDAKTNKAKLLDAMQLFFQRSNRPQGGDVNQGAAVRPCGACFESDMALKRTPNGSLMVGCMSYPLCRNVVWLPGSISEASVTTNICPTCTPGPVFMIQFKFRRLEIPPNYDVNHLGCIGGCDSILRALTEICGRGQRNIAGTGRGQEGRETPRSTTNGTHSRLLSCTNCNQTGHSFDDCPSRFVNPRMPQSTRSNNGRYSDQLPCRQCGGPCVQRTANTENNRGRKFYKCQSEDCGFFIWEDNILDNAGGQGVGRARGRGARSATASRSGRGRGRARGQRSANSDGVTFMTATGEPVSGRCYICGDPSHFANTCPERVR
;
A
#
# COMPACT_ATOMS: atom_id res chain seq x y z
N MET A 1 -47.05 -20.98 40.70
CA MET A 1 -47.58 -20.96 39.31
C MET A 1 -46.40 -21.23 38.37
N SER A 2 -46.26 -22.47 37.89
CA SER A 2 -45.17 -22.85 36.97
C SER A 2 -45.55 -22.39 35.56
N GLY A 3 -44.93 -21.30 35.09
CA GLY A 3 -45.16 -20.78 33.74
C GLY A 3 -44.75 -21.82 32.69
N ARG A 4 -45.56 -21.97 31.64
CA ARG A 4 -45.27 -22.84 30.49
C ARG A 4 -43.91 -22.45 29.91
N ALA A 5 -43.05 -23.45 29.64
CA ALA A 5 -41.77 -23.21 28.98
C ALA A 5 -42.01 -22.68 27.56
N ILE A 6 -41.36 -21.56 27.23
CA ILE A 6 -41.44 -20.97 25.89
C ILE A 6 -40.40 -21.63 24.97
N ARG A 7 -40.68 -21.71 23.67
CA ARG A 7 -39.69 -22.20 22.70
C ARG A 7 -38.86 -21.06 22.13
N VAL A 8 -37.55 -21.22 22.10
CA VAL A 8 -36.59 -20.19 21.68
C VAL A 8 -35.72 -20.74 20.55
N LEU A 9 -35.82 -20.16 19.36
CA LEU A 9 -34.90 -20.42 18.26
C LEU A 9 -33.60 -19.64 18.53
N ASN A 10 -32.47 -20.33 18.52
CA ASN A 10 -31.15 -19.72 18.67
C ASN A 10 -30.35 -19.99 17.40
N VAL A 11 -29.74 -18.95 16.82
CA VAL A 11 -29.03 -19.08 15.54
C VAL A 11 -27.61 -18.52 15.67
N ALA A 12 -26.61 -19.36 15.48
CA ALA A 12 -25.20 -18.96 15.43
C ALA A 12 -24.69 -18.81 13.98
N GLU A 13 -23.53 -18.16 13.80
CA GLU A 13 -22.95 -17.91 12.48
C GLU A 13 -22.45 -19.18 11.78
N LYS A 14 -21.93 -20.14 12.55
CA LYS A 14 -21.29 -21.37 12.03
C LYS A 14 -21.71 -22.59 12.85
N PRO A 15 -21.66 -23.81 12.29
CA PRO A 15 -22.01 -25.04 13.01
C PRO A 15 -21.15 -25.29 14.26
N SER A 16 -19.87 -24.95 14.20
CA SER A 16 -18.93 -25.05 15.33
C SER A 16 -19.38 -24.17 16.50
N VAL A 17 -19.72 -22.91 16.23
CA VAL A 17 -20.19 -21.95 17.24
C VAL A 17 -21.50 -22.42 17.87
N ALA A 18 -22.49 -22.84 17.06
CA ALA A 18 -23.75 -23.36 17.59
C ALA A 18 -23.54 -24.55 18.53
N LYS A 19 -22.64 -25.47 18.16
CA LYS A 19 -22.28 -26.62 18.99
C LYS A 19 -21.65 -26.17 20.31
N SER A 20 -20.64 -25.31 20.27
CA SER A 20 -19.95 -24.83 21.48
C SER A 20 -20.90 -24.11 22.43
N VAL A 21 -21.76 -23.21 21.92
CA VAL A 21 -22.73 -22.49 22.74
C VAL A 21 -23.78 -23.46 23.34
N ALA A 22 -24.28 -24.42 22.56
CA ALA A 22 -25.23 -25.42 23.07
C ALA A 22 -24.60 -26.32 24.15
N GLU A 23 -23.36 -26.76 23.97
CA GLU A 23 -22.62 -27.55 24.95
C GLU A 23 -22.38 -26.80 26.26
N ILE A 24 -22.11 -25.50 26.20
CA ILE A 24 -21.95 -24.65 27.40
C ILE A 24 -23.29 -24.49 28.12
N LEU A 25 -24.33 -24.03 27.41
CA LEU A 25 -25.60 -23.68 28.04
C LEU A 25 -26.35 -24.90 28.58
N SER A 26 -26.24 -26.06 27.93
CA SER A 26 -26.94 -27.28 28.36
C SER A 26 -26.40 -27.89 29.67
N ARG A 27 -25.17 -27.58 30.09
CA ARG A 27 -24.56 -28.13 31.32
C ARG A 27 -25.24 -27.65 32.61
N ARG A 28 -25.79 -26.43 32.62
CA ARG A 28 -26.49 -25.85 33.80
C ARG A 28 -28.01 -26.03 33.76
N GLY A 29 -28.56 -26.56 32.66
CA GLY A 29 -29.99 -26.85 32.53
C GLY A 29 -30.36 -28.07 33.35
N GLY A 30 -31.13 -27.88 34.44
CA GLY A 30 -31.48 -28.95 35.37
C GLY A 30 -32.02 -30.22 34.69
N GLY A 31 -31.23 -31.29 34.72
CA GLY A 31 -31.65 -32.69 34.56
C GLY A 31 -31.99 -33.21 33.15
N GLY A 32 -32.25 -32.35 32.16
CA GLY A 32 -32.57 -32.77 30.79
C GLY A 32 -31.36 -32.64 29.86
N GLY A 33 -30.69 -33.75 29.52
CA GLY A 33 -29.55 -33.74 28.59
C GLY A 33 -29.88 -33.12 27.22
N MET A 34 -28.87 -32.59 26.53
CA MET A 34 -29.00 -32.03 25.19
C MET A 34 -29.40 -33.10 24.17
N ARG A 35 -30.49 -32.85 23.42
CA ARG A 35 -30.93 -33.69 22.30
C ARG A 35 -30.44 -33.09 20.99
N VAL A 36 -29.82 -33.90 20.15
CA VAL A 36 -29.40 -33.47 18.79
C VAL A 36 -30.39 -33.99 17.76
N ARG A 37 -30.80 -33.14 16.83
CA ARG A 37 -31.67 -33.48 15.70
C ARG A 37 -31.09 -32.93 14.39
N ASP A 38 -31.44 -33.58 13.30
CA ASP A 38 -31.02 -33.17 11.96
C ASP A 38 -31.87 -31.99 11.48
N GLY A 39 -31.17 -30.99 10.93
CA GLY A 39 -31.79 -29.97 10.08
C GLY A 39 -31.96 -30.49 8.64
N ARG A 40 -32.42 -29.62 7.74
CA ARG A 40 -32.47 -29.95 6.31
C ARG A 40 -31.07 -29.94 5.68
N SER A 41 -30.18 -29.08 6.17
CA SER A 41 -28.78 -29.06 5.78
C SER A 41 -28.00 -30.14 6.54
N ARG A 42 -27.17 -30.91 5.82
CA ARG A 42 -26.32 -31.95 6.41
C ARG A 42 -25.33 -31.42 7.44
N TYR A 43 -24.94 -30.14 7.33
CA TYR A 43 -23.90 -29.52 8.15
C TYR A 43 -24.46 -28.77 9.36
N ASN A 44 -25.76 -28.40 9.35
CA ASN A 44 -26.39 -27.56 10.35
C ASN A 44 -27.37 -28.40 11.19
N ARG A 45 -26.88 -28.92 12.32
CA ARG A 45 -27.70 -29.67 13.29
C ARG A 45 -28.52 -28.72 14.16
N VAL A 46 -29.58 -29.25 14.77
CA VAL A 46 -30.40 -28.57 15.78
C VAL A 46 -30.14 -29.21 17.15
N PHE A 47 -29.74 -28.41 18.12
CA PHE A 47 -29.47 -28.81 19.50
C PHE A 47 -30.60 -28.31 20.41
N GLU A 48 -31.35 -29.24 21.00
CA GLU A 48 -32.49 -28.97 21.87
C GLU A 48 -32.12 -29.20 23.34
N PHE A 49 -32.36 -28.21 24.21
CA PHE A 49 -32.10 -28.33 25.65
C PHE A 49 -32.92 -27.33 26.46
N GLU A 50 -33.10 -27.59 27.76
CA GLU A 50 -33.74 -26.63 28.67
C GLU A 50 -32.72 -25.64 29.23
N TYR A 51 -33.13 -24.37 29.33
CA TYR A 51 -32.32 -23.32 29.96
C TYR A 51 -33.21 -22.26 30.60
N MET A 52 -32.67 -21.51 31.57
CA MET A 52 -33.39 -20.39 32.19
C MET A 52 -32.78 -19.05 31.76
N ILE A 53 -33.59 -18.18 31.17
CA ILE A 53 -33.22 -16.82 30.79
C ILE A 53 -34.01 -15.86 31.66
N ARG A 54 -33.37 -15.10 32.55
CA ARG A 54 -34.05 -14.14 33.46
C ARG A 54 -35.27 -14.73 34.18
N ASN A 55 -35.12 -15.93 34.73
CA ASN A 55 -36.18 -16.74 35.38
C ASN A 55 -37.34 -17.21 34.47
N GLN A 56 -37.26 -17.00 33.15
CA GLN A 56 -38.14 -17.64 32.19
C GLN A 56 -37.57 -19.01 31.80
N ARG A 57 -38.37 -20.07 31.97
CA ARG A 57 -38.01 -21.41 31.49
C ARG A 57 -38.14 -21.45 29.97
N CYS A 58 -37.06 -21.81 29.29
CA CYS A 58 -36.94 -21.83 27.84
C CYS A 58 -36.56 -23.23 27.36
N MET A 59 -37.26 -23.70 26.33
CA MET A 59 -36.81 -24.82 25.50
C MET A 59 -36.01 -24.24 24.34
N MET A 60 -34.69 -24.35 24.41
CA MET A 60 -33.75 -23.82 23.43
C MET A 60 -33.67 -24.76 22.24
N ALA A 61 -33.82 -24.24 21.03
CA ALA A 61 -33.50 -24.92 19.78
C ALA A 61 -32.37 -24.15 19.09
N MET A 62 -31.12 -24.58 19.32
CA MET A 62 -29.92 -23.97 18.76
C MET A 62 -29.57 -24.58 17.41
N THR A 63 -29.36 -23.73 16.41
CA THR A 63 -28.90 -24.11 15.06
C THR A 63 -27.92 -23.05 14.56
N SER A 64 -27.47 -23.16 13.32
CA SER A 64 -26.58 -22.17 12.71
C SER A 64 -26.87 -21.90 11.25
N VAL A 65 -26.30 -20.81 10.76
CA VAL A 65 -26.02 -20.61 9.33
C VAL A 65 -24.59 -21.07 9.00
N THR A 66 -24.06 -20.68 7.85
CA THR A 66 -22.67 -20.93 7.42
C THR A 66 -22.07 -19.63 6.86
N GLY A 67 -21.93 -18.63 7.73
CA GLY A 67 -21.68 -17.23 7.33
C GLY A 67 -22.94 -16.56 6.76
N HIS A 68 -22.78 -15.62 5.83
CA HIS A 68 -23.91 -14.98 5.14
C HIS A 68 -24.92 -16.00 4.62
N LEU A 69 -26.19 -15.78 4.93
CA LEU A 69 -27.32 -16.56 4.42
C LEU A 69 -27.78 -16.04 3.06
N MET A 70 -27.58 -14.75 2.77
CA MET A 70 -28.00 -14.10 1.54
C MET A 70 -26.83 -13.59 0.70
N GLU A 71 -27.09 -13.37 -0.58
CA GLU A 71 -26.20 -12.70 -1.51
C GLU A 71 -26.92 -11.49 -2.12
N LEU A 72 -26.17 -10.42 -2.37
CA LEU A 72 -26.65 -9.24 -3.09
C LEU A 72 -26.20 -9.32 -4.55
N ASP A 73 -27.14 -9.24 -5.48
CA ASP A 73 -26.84 -9.23 -6.92
C ASP A 73 -27.83 -8.33 -7.66
N PHE A 74 -27.51 -7.99 -8.90
CA PHE A 74 -28.40 -7.25 -9.78
C PHE A 74 -29.63 -8.08 -10.17
N ASP A 75 -30.69 -7.41 -10.57
CA ASP A 75 -31.81 -8.05 -11.25
C ASP A 75 -31.36 -8.81 -12.51
N GLU A 76 -32.10 -9.87 -12.85
CA GLU A 76 -31.73 -10.85 -13.88
C GLU A 76 -31.37 -10.21 -15.24
N ARG A 77 -32.04 -9.12 -15.61
CA ARG A 77 -31.78 -8.37 -16.85
C ARG A 77 -30.40 -7.70 -16.92
N TYR A 78 -29.73 -7.49 -15.79
CA TYR A 78 -28.40 -6.84 -15.70
C TYR A 78 -27.27 -7.82 -15.36
N LYS A 79 -27.57 -9.09 -15.05
CA LYS A 79 -26.55 -10.08 -14.65
C LYS A 79 -25.58 -10.42 -15.77
N LYS A 80 -26.08 -10.57 -17.00
CA LYS A 80 -25.24 -10.89 -18.17
C LYS A 80 -24.36 -9.68 -18.51
N TRP A 81 -23.07 -9.93 -18.75
CA TRP A 81 -22.10 -8.84 -18.94
C TRP A 81 -22.42 -7.95 -20.14
N HIS A 82 -22.98 -8.53 -21.21
CA HIS A 82 -23.35 -7.82 -22.44
C HIS A 82 -24.82 -7.39 -22.49
N SER A 83 -25.61 -7.56 -21.41
CA SER A 83 -27.04 -7.19 -21.44
C SER A 83 -27.30 -5.70 -21.20
N CYS A 84 -26.31 -4.94 -20.73
CA CYS A 84 -26.41 -3.50 -20.55
C CYS A 84 -25.05 -2.82 -20.68
N ASP A 85 -25.07 -1.50 -20.90
CA ASP A 85 -23.87 -0.68 -20.71
C ASP A 85 -23.43 -0.75 -19.23
N PRO A 86 -22.14 -0.93 -18.91
CA PRO A 86 -21.70 -0.98 -17.51
C PRO A 86 -22.04 0.30 -16.71
N ALA A 87 -22.18 1.46 -17.36
CA ALA A 87 -22.63 2.68 -16.69
C ALA A 87 -24.04 2.56 -16.07
N ALA A 88 -24.89 1.70 -16.63
CA ALA A 88 -26.25 1.48 -16.13
C ALA A 88 -26.28 0.78 -14.77
N LEU A 89 -25.20 0.08 -14.38
CA LEU A 89 -25.13 -0.68 -13.13
C LEU A 89 -25.11 0.22 -11.88
N TYR A 90 -24.77 1.50 -12.02
CA TYR A 90 -24.87 2.47 -10.92
C TYR A 90 -26.31 2.73 -10.46
N GLN A 91 -27.29 2.51 -11.34
CA GLN A 91 -28.72 2.73 -11.05
C GLN A 91 -29.55 1.44 -11.15
N ALA A 92 -28.94 0.33 -11.57
CA ALA A 92 -29.64 -0.94 -11.71
C ALA A 92 -30.20 -1.41 -10.36
N PRO A 93 -31.45 -1.91 -10.29
CA PRO A 93 -31.97 -2.55 -9.09
C PRO A 93 -31.10 -3.74 -8.66
N VAL A 94 -30.87 -3.81 -7.35
CA VAL A 94 -30.18 -4.93 -6.68
C VAL A 94 -31.16 -5.62 -5.74
N ARG A 95 -30.99 -6.92 -5.56
CA ARG A 95 -31.82 -7.75 -4.69
C ARG A 95 -30.96 -8.65 -3.82
N LYS A 96 -31.33 -8.77 -2.54
CA LYS A 96 -30.83 -9.85 -1.69
C LYS A 96 -31.64 -11.11 -1.92
N PHE A 97 -30.97 -12.25 -1.99
CA PHE A 97 -31.63 -13.55 -2.14
C PHE A 97 -30.83 -14.64 -1.42
N VAL A 98 -31.50 -15.72 -1.02
CA VAL A 98 -30.82 -16.91 -0.48
C VAL A 98 -30.34 -17.76 -1.66
N PRO A 99 -29.02 -18.03 -1.79
CA PRO A 99 -28.50 -18.84 -2.88
C PRO A 99 -28.90 -20.31 -2.73
N GLN A 100 -28.78 -21.07 -3.84
CA GLN A 100 -29.34 -22.41 -3.96
C GLN A 100 -28.78 -23.39 -2.90
N ASP A 101 -27.50 -23.28 -2.59
CA ASP A 101 -26.78 -24.09 -1.60
C ASP A 101 -27.23 -23.81 -0.15
N LYS A 102 -27.87 -22.68 0.11
CA LYS A 102 -28.34 -22.26 1.44
C LYS A 102 -29.85 -22.40 1.64
N LEU A 103 -30.58 -22.88 0.62
CA LEU A 103 -32.03 -23.09 0.73
C LEU A 103 -32.41 -24.08 1.84
N ASP A 104 -31.59 -25.10 2.10
CA ASP A 104 -31.83 -26.03 3.21
C ASP A 104 -31.68 -25.38 4.58
N ILE A 105 -30.72 -24.48 4.73
CA ILE A 105 -30.56 -23.69 5.95
C ILE A 105 -31.79 -22.81 6.13
N ARG A 106 -32.20 -22.06 5.09
CA ARG A 106 -33.43 -21.26 5.09
C ARG A 106 -34.66 -22.07 5.49
N ARG A 107 -34.89 -23.24 4.87
CA ARG A 107 -36.03 -24.13 5.19
C ARG A 107 -36.02 -24.53 6.67
N THR A 108 -34.86 -24.88 7.21
CA THR A 108 -34.70 -25.22 8.62
C THR A 108 -35.06 -24.03 9.52
N LEU A 109 -34.57 -22.83 9.20
CA LEU A 109 -34.88 -21.61 9.96
C LEU A 109 -36.38 -21.30 9.95
N GLU A 110 -37.04 -21.36 8.79
CA GLU A 110 -38.49 -21.13 8.68
C GLU A 110 -39.30 -22.18 9.46
N GLU A 111 -38.92 -23.46 9.40
CA GLU A 111 -39.59 -24.55 10.13
C GLU A 111 -39.47 -24.39 11.65
N GLU A 112 -38.30 -24.00 12.16
CA GLU A 112 -38.09 -23.79 13.60
C GLU A 112 -38.70 -22.48 14.09
N ALA A 113 -38.63 -21.40 13.29
CA ALA A 113 -39.23 -20.11 13.61
C ALA A 113 -40.74 -20.22 13.87
N ARG A 114 -41.47 -21.01 13.08
CA ARG A 114 -42.92 -21.25 13.26
C ARG A 114 -43.27 -21.82 14.64
N LYS A 115 -42.35 -22.62 15.22
CA LYS A 115 -42.54 -23.31 16.51
C LYS A 115 -42.10 -22.49 17.72
N CYS A 116 -41.37 -21.39 17.51
CA CYS A 116 -40.73 -20.61 18.57
C CYS A 116 -41.44 -19.29 18.82
N GLU A 117 -41.30 -18.76 20.03
CA GLU A 117 -41.82 -17.45 20.43
C GLU A 117 -40.72 -16.39 20.37
N TRP A 118 -39.48 -16.79 20.67
CA TRP A 118 -38.31 -15.93 20.67
C TRP A 118 -37.30 -16.39 19.62
N LEU A 119 -36.57 -15.43 19.06
CA LEU A 119 -35.37 -15.64 18.24
C LEU A 119 -34.19 -14.97 18.95
N VAL A 120 -33.14 -15.73 19.27
CA VAL A 120 -31.91 -15.22 19.88
C VAL A 120 -30.74 -15.42 18.92
N LEU A 121 -30.07 -14.33 18.60
CA LEU A 121 -28.99 -14.27 17.62
C LEU A 121 -27.64 -14.42 18.32
N TRP A 122 -26.91 -15.48 17.97
CA TRP A 122 -25.60 -15.89 18.50
C TRP A 122 -24.49 -15.80 17.43
N LEU A 123 -24.60 -14.81 16.56
CA LEU A 123 -23.60 -14.56 15.51
C LEU A 123 -22.39 -13.84 16.13
N ASP A 124 -21.25 -13.82 15.45
CA ASP A 124 -20.07 -13.12 15.97
C ASP A 124 -20.39 -11.63 16.14
N CYS A 125 -19.82 -10.96 17.15
CA CYS A 125 -20.29 -9.62 17.57
C CYS A 125 -19.62 -8.45 16.84
N ASP A 126 -19.32 -8.63 15.55
CA ASP A 126 -18.85 -7.60 14.65
C ASP A 126 -19.97 -7.08 13.72
N ARG A 127 -19.63 -6.16 12.82
CA ARG A 127 -20.59 -5.60 11.86
C ARG A 127 -21.12 -6.65 10.88
N GLU A 128 -20.27 -7.57 10.42
CA GLU A 128 -20.69 -8.64 9.51
C GLU A 128 -21.66 -9.60 10.19
N GLY A 129 -21.35 -10.06 11.40
CA GLY A 129 -22.25 -10.90 12.20
C GLY A 129 -23.58 -10.22 12.48
N GLU A 130 -23.60 -8.89 12.68
CA GLU A 130 -24.85 -8.14 12.79
C GLU A 130 -25.64 -8.08 11.47
N ASN A 131 -24.96 -7.95 10.32
CA ASN A 131 -25.60 -8.02 9.00
C ASN A 131 -26.25 -9.39 8.76
N ILE A 132 -25.52 -10.48 9.03
CA ILE A 132 -26.03 -11.84 8.94
C ILE A 132 -27.21 -12.04 9.91
N ALA A 133 -27.18 -11.40 11.09
CA ALA A 133 -28.29 -11.42 12.04
C ALA A 133 -29.57 -10.89 11.39
N TYR A 134 -29.48 -9.79 10.63
CA TYR A 134 -30.62 -9.23 9.90
C TYR A 134 -31.09 -10.11 8.72
N GLU A 135 -30.20 -10.85 8.06
CA GLU A 135 -30.60 -11.87 7.07
C GLU A 135 -31.41 -13.01 7.72
N VAL A 136 -30.99 -13.47 8.91
CA VAL A 136 -31.72 -14.47 9.69
C VAL A 136 -33.07 -13.93 10.16
N ILE A 137 -33.12 -12.68 10.63
CA ILE A 137 -34.36 -12.00 11.02
C ILE A 137 -35.34 -11.96 9.86
N GLU A 138 -34.89 -11.57 8.66
CA GLU A 138 -35.73 -11.48 7.46
C GLU A 138 -36.37 -12.84 7.14
N VAL A 139 -35.57 -13.91 7.11
CA VAL A 139 -36.07 -15.27 6.85
C VAL A 139 -37.05 -15.74 7.94
N CYS A 140 -36.71 -15.55 9.22
CA CYS A 140 -37.55 -16.04 10.33
C CYS A 140 -38.86 -15.27 10.44
N THR A 141 -38.83 -13.95 10.25
CA THR A 141 -40.03 -13.09 10.35
C THR A 141 -40.96 -13.24 9.16
N ALA A 142 -40.44 -13.60 7.98
CA ALA A 142 -41.26 -14.03 6.85
C ALA A 142 -42.07 -15.30 7.15
N ALA A 143 -41.54 -16.22 7.98
CA ALA A 143 -42.26 -17.41 8.43
C ALA A 143 -43.19 -17.16 9.63
N LYS A 144 -42.81 -16.24 10.54
CA LYS A 144 -43.58 -15.84 11.72
C LYS A 144 -43.26 -14.40 12.14
N SER A 145 -44.17 -13.47 11.87
CA SER A 145 -43.93 -12.03 12.05
C SER A 145 -43.90 -11.54 13.50
N ASN A 146 -44.47 -12.30 14.45
CA ASN A 146 -44.59 -11.90 15.86
C ASN A 146 -43.51 -12.52 16.79
N LEU A 147 -42.32 -12.81 16.25
CA LEU A 147 -41.19 -13.28 17.05
C LEU A 147 -40.61 -12.16 17.93
N ASN A 148 -40.28 -12.48 19.18
CA ASN A 148 -39.48 -11.60 20.02
C ASN A 148 -37.98 -11.80 19.71
N ILE A 149 -37.36 -10.80 19.11
CA ILE A 149 -35.98 -10.91 18.59
C ILE A 149 -34.99 -10.31 19.59
N TYR A 150 -33.97 -11.08 19.93
CA TYR A 150 -32.90 -10.71 20.84
C TYR A 150 -31.53 -11.01 20.24
N ARG A 151 -30.52 -10.29 20.73
CA ARG A 151 -29.12 -10.43 20.35
C ARG A 151 -28.30 -10.76 21.59
N ALA A 152 -27.51 -11.84 21.52
CA ALA A 152 -26.53 -12.19 22.54
C ALA A 152 -25.19 -11.52 22.19
N HIS A 153 -24.55 -10.85 23.15
CA HIS A 153 -23.23 -10.23 23.00
C HIS A 153 -22.18 -11.01 23.78
N PHE A 154 -21.12 -11.43 23.12
CA PHE A 154 -20.02 -12.20 23.68
C PHE A 154 -18.72 -11.89 22.92
N SER A 155 -17.57 -12.06 23.58
CA SER A 155 -16.25 -11.84 22.98
C SER A 155 -15.37 -13.09 23.02
N ALA A 156 -15.81 -14.15 23.67
CA ALA A 156 -15.16 -15.44 23.73
C ALA A 156 -16.19 -16.56 23.95
N LEU A 157 -15.91 -17.74 23.38
CA LEU A 157 -16.74 -18.94 23.55
C LEU A 157 -16.39 -19.71 24.83
N ILE A 158 -16.56 -19.05 25.98
CA ILE A 158 -16.25 -19.60 27.31
C ILE A 158 -17.48 -19.58 28.23
N GLU A 159 -17.52 -20.47 29.22
CA GLU A 159 -18.70 -20.70 30.09
C GLU A 159 -19.23 -19.41 30.71
N ARG A 160 -18.35 -18.59 31.31
CA ARG A 160 -18.72 -17.34 31.97
C ARG A 160 -19.41 -16.37 31.01
N GLU A 161 -18.79 -16.09 29.86
CA GLU A 161 -19.29 -15.11 28.90
C GLU A 161 -20.59 -15.55 28.23
N ILE A 162 -20.69 -16.83 27.85
CA ILE A 162 -21.90 -17.33 27.19
C ILE A 162 -23.10 -17.35 28.14
N HIS A 163 -22.91 -17.70 29.42
CA HIS A 163 -23.98 -17.57 30.40
C HIS A 163 -24.36 -16.11 30.64
N GLU A 164 -23.38 -15.20 30.75
CA GLU A 164 -23.63 -13.77 30.91
C GLU A 164 -24.41 -13.19 29.72
N ALA A 165 -24.01 -13.52 28.49
CA ALA A 165 -24.69 -13.13 27.26
C ALA A 165 -26.14 -13.60 27.24
N ALA A 166 -26.40 -14.86 27.63
CA ALA A 166 -27.74 -15.41 27.70
C ALA A 166 -28.63 -14.70 28.74
N GLN A 167 -28.07 -14.21 29.84
CA GLN A 167 -28.83 -13.44 30.84
C GLN A 167 -28.98 -11.96 30.48
N ASN A 168 -28.07 -11.41 29.69
CA ASN A 168 -28.00 -9.99 29.32
C ASN A 168 -28.34 -9.72 27.85
N LEU A 169 -29.34 -10.43 27.32
CA LEU A 169 -29.84 -10.22 25.96
C LEU A 169 -30.26 -8.76 25.68
N VAL A 170 -29.86 -8.28 24.50
CA VAL A 170 -30.17 -6.93 23.98
C VAL A 170 -30.98 -7.03 22.67
N ARG A 171 -31.24 -5.89 22.02
CA ARG A 171 -31.84 -5.83 20.68
C ARG A 171 -30.73 -5.78 19.61
N PRO A 172 -30.95 -6.39 18.43
CA PRO A 172 -30.01 -6.26 17.31
C PRO A 172 -29.91 -4.80 16.85
N ASN A 173 -28.74 -4.42 16.34
CA ASN A 173 -28.37 -3.08 15.91
C ASN A 173 -28.47 -2.93 14.38
N LYS A 174 -29.57 -2.33 13.90
CA LYS A 174 -29.81 -2.13 12.46
C LYS A 174 -28.74 -1.25 11.80
N LEU A 175 -28.15 -0.30 12.52
CA LEU A 175 -27.17 0.64 11.98
C LEU A 175 -25.88 -0.07 11.54
N PHE A 176 -25.46 -1.10 12.29
CA PHE A 176 -24.30 -1.91 11.93
C PHE A 176 -24.59 -2.72 10.66
N ALA A 177 -25.77 -3.37 10.61
CA ALA A 177 -26.20 -4.08 9.41
C ALA A 177 -26.35 -3.17 8.19
N ASP A 178 -26.87 -1.95 8.35
CA ASP A 178 -27.01 -0.96 7.28
C ASP A 178 -25.66 -0.48 6.73
N ALA A 179 -24.65 -0.34 7.59
CA ALA A 179 -23.28 0.01 7.17
C ALA A 179 -22.67 -1.08 6.28
N VAL A 180 -22.84 -2.35 6.66
CA VAL A 180 -22.41 -3.49 5.83
C VAL A 180 -23.17 -3.55 4.51
N ASP A 181 -24.49 -3.37 4.54
CA ASP A 181 -25.28 -3.35 3.30
C ASP A 181 -24.86 -2.22 2.36
N ALA A 182 -24.56 -1.03 2.90
CA ALA A 182 -24.05 0.09 2.11
C ALA A 182 -22.73 -0.28 1.45
N ARG A 183 -21.78 -0.85 2.22
CA ARG A 183 -20.49 -1.33 1.72
C ARG A 183 -20.65 -2.38 0.63
N GLN A 184 -21.47 -3.42 0.86
CA GLN A 184 -21.73 -4.49 -0.11
C GLN A 184 -22.29 -3.94 -1.43
N GLU A 185 -23.24 -3.01 -1.37
CA GLU A 185 -23.85 -2.42 -2.58
C GLU A 185 -22.88 -1.50 -3.33
N ILE A 186 -22.09 -0.69 -2.62
CA ILE A 186 -21.03 0.14 -3.20
C ILE A 186 -19.99 -0.72 -3.90
N ASP A 187 -19.47 -1.74 -3.21
CA ASP A 187 -18.46 -2.65 -3.74
C ASP A 187 -19.00 -3.40 -4.97
N LEU A 188 -20.26 -3.88 -4.93
CA LEU A 188 -20.91 -4.55 -6.07
C LEU A 188 -21.05 -3.62 -7.27
N ARG A 189 -21.61 -2.42 -7.09
CA ARG A 189 -21.88 -1.48 -8.19
C ARG A 189 -20.61 -0.97 -8.84
N ILE A 190 -19.67 -0.48 -8.04
CA ILE A 190 -18.39 0.04 -8.55
C ILE A 190 -17.58 -1.11 -9.15
N GLY A 191 -17.45 -2.21 -8.40
CA GLY A 191 -16.66 -3.36 -8.82
C GLY A 191 -17.16 -3.95 -10.13
N ALA A 192 -18.47 -4.20 -10.25
CA ALA A 192 -19.05 -4.74 -11.49
C ALA A 192 -18.91 -3.77 -12.67
N SER A 193 -19.11 -2.46 -12.46
CA SER A 193 -19.03 -1.46 -13.53
C SER A 193 -17.63 -1.39 -14.13
N PHE A 194 -16.61 -1.15 -13.30
CA PHE A 194 -15.22 -1.06 -13.76
C PHE A 194 -14.68 -2.42 -14.23
N THR A 195 -14.99 -3.52 -13.55
CA THR A 195 -14.55 -4.86 -13.96
C THR A 195 -15.06 -5.21 -15.35
N ARG A 196 -16.36 -5.02 -15.62
CA ARG A 196 -16.94 -5.31 -16.94
C ARG A 196 -16.33 -4.41 -18.00
N PHE A 197 -16.23 -3.12 -17.73
CA PHE A 197 -15.62 -2.14 -18.64
C PHE A 197 -14.19 -2.54 -19.04
N GLN A 198 -13.29 -2.70 -18.06
CA GLN A 198 -11.88 -2.94 -18.36
C GLN A 198 -11.64 -4.35 -18.91
N THR A 199 -12.38 -5.36 -18.44
CA THR A 199 -12.26 -6.72 -18.99
C THR A 199 -12.73 -6.77 -20.44
N MET A 200 -13.90 -6.20 -20.76
CA MET A 200 -14.41 -6.18 -22.14
C MET A 200 -13.53 -5.33 -23.06
N LEU A 201 -12.94 -4.26 -22.54
CA LEU A 201 -12.04 -3.40 -23.31
C LEU A 201 -10.70 -4.09 -23.64
N LEU A 202 -10.09 -4.75 -22.65
CA LEU A 202 -8.69 -5.17 -22.73
C LEU A 202 -8.51 -6.64 -23.11
N LYS A 203 -9.44 -7.52 -22.72
CA LYS A 203 -9.30 -8.98 -22.92
C LYS A 203 -9.18 -9.38 -24.39
N ASP A 204 -9.98 -8.76 -25.26
CA ASP A 204 -9.92 -9.02 -26.70
C ASP A 204 -8.87 -8.17 -27.41
N ALA A 205 -8.40 -7.09 -26.78
CA ALA A 205 -7.41 -6.18 -27.37
C ALA A 205 -5.97 -6.66 -27.19
N PHE A 206 -5.67 -7.47 -26.16
CA PHE A 206 -4.30 -7.89 -25.82
C PHE A 206 -4.19 -9.38 -25.53
N ILE A 207 -3.03 -9.96 -25.88
CA ILE A 207 -2.67 -11.32 -25.53
C ILE A 207 -2.12 -11.30 -24.10
N ILE A 208 -2.99 -11.58 -23.14
CA ILE A 208 -2.67 -11.57 -21.71
C ILE A 208 -2.61 -13.02 -21.22
N ASN A 209 -1.41 -13.59 -21.20
CA ASN A 209 -1.18 -14.96 -20.71
C ASN A 209 -0.85 -14.92 -19.21
N LEU A 210 -1.81 -15.30 -18.36
CA LEU A 210 -1.63 -15.41 -16.89
C LEU A 210 -1.42 -16.86 -16.41
N GLY A 211 -1.13 -17.80 -17.32
CA GLY A 211 -1.05 -19.24 -17.06
C GLY A 211 -2.29 -20.02 -17.52
N GLU A 212 -2.13 -21.34 -17.72
CA GLU A 212 -3.21 -22.24 -18.13
C GLU A 212 -4.29 -22.32 -17.02
N GLU A 213 -5.57 -22.27 -17.41
CA GLU A 213 -6.76 -22.46 -16.55
C GLU A 213 -7.33 -21.29 -15.71
N ARG A 214 -7.03 -20.01 -15.99
CA ARG A 214 -7.79 -18.90 -15.38
C ARG A 214 -8.64 -18.17 -16.40
N ASN A 215 -9.96 -18.21 -16.24
CA ASN A 215 -10.87 -17.30 -16.93
C ASN A 215 -10.43 -15.85 -16.65
N LEU A 216 -9.76 -15.22 -17.61
CA LEU A 216 -9.19 -13.89 -17.45
C LEU A 216 -10.31 -12.87 -17.23
N VAL A 217 -10.46 -12.47 -15.97
CA VAL A 217 -11.35 -11.39 -15.51
C VAL A 217 -10.45 -10.36 -14.86
N LEU A 218 -10.39 -9.18 -15.48
CA LEU A 218 -9.66 -8.04 -14.97
C LEU A 218 -10.58 -7.33 -13.97
N SER A 219 -10.51 -7.75 -12.71
CA SER A 219 -11.32 -7.17 -11.63
C SER A 219 -10.87 -5.78 -11.22
N TYR A 220 -11.82 -4.90 -10.97
CA TYR A 220 -11.62 -3.66 -10.22
C TYR A 220 -12.37 -3.77 -8.90
N GLY A 221 -11.77 -3.27 -7.83
CA GLY A 221 -12.43 -3.13 -6.53
C GLY A 221 -12.02 -1.82 -5.87
N PRO A 222 -12.95 -1.07 -5.26
CA PRO A 222 -12.67 0.28 -4.72
C PRO A 222 -11.62 0.30 -3.60
N CYS A 223 -11.43 -0.81 -2.86
CA CYS A 223 -10.30 -0.95 -1.91
C CYS A 223 -9.13 -1.76 -2.48
N GLN A 224 -9.41 -2.70 -3.39
CA GLN A 224 -8.38 -3.51 -4.05
C GLN A 224 -7.43 -2.63 -4.85
N PHE A 225 -7.97 -1.69 -5.63
CA PHE A 225 -7.19 -0.84 -6.52
C PHE A 225 -6.22 0.10 -5.78
N PRO A 226 -6.61 0.82 -4.71
CA PRO A 226 -5.65 1.60 -3.94
C PRO A 226 -4.64 0.76 -3.14
N THR A 227 -5.00 -0.46 -2.76
CA THR A 227 -4.03 -1.40 -2.16
C THR A 227 -2.95 -1.79 -3.18
N LEU A 228 -3.31 -2.01 -4.44
CA LEU A 228 -2.35 -2.19 -5.54
C LEU A 228 -1.51 -0.92 -5.76
N GLY A 229 -2.14 0.24 -5.64
CA GLY A 229 -1.51 1.55 -5.71
C GLY A 229 -0.28 1.67 -4.81
N PHE A 230 -0.34 1.29 -3.53
CA PHE A 230 0.83 1.30 -2.64
C PHE A 230 1.99 0.43 -3.13
N ILE A 231 1.68 -0.73 -3.72
CA ILE A 231 2.70 -1.65 -4.23
C ILE A 231 3.39 -1.05 -5.47
N VAL A 232 2.59 -0.51 -6.40
CA VAL A 232 3.09 0.13 -7.63
C VAL A 232 3.87 1.40 -7.31
N GLU A 233 3.38 2.23 -6.39
CA GLU A 233 4.06 3.44 -5.95
C GLU A 233 5.44 3.13 -5.37
N ARG A 234 5.55 2.18 -4.44
CA ARG A 234 6.87 1.75 -3.93
C ARG A 234 7.77 1.21 -5.04
N TYR A 235 7.20 0.48 -5.99
CA TYR A 235 7.97 -0.04 -7.12
C TYR A 235 8.53 1.09 -7.99
N TRP A 236 7.72 2.10 -8.32
CA TRP A 236 8.16 3.28 -9.06
C TRP A 236 9.17 4.13 -8.29
N GLU A 237 8.99 4.33 -6.98
CA GLU A 237 9.98 4.98 -6.12
C GLU A 237 11.35 4.29 -6.22
N ILE A 238 11.37 2.96 -6.27
CA ILE A 238 12.62 2.19 -6.42
C ILE A 238 13.21 2.34 -7.82
N GLN A 239 12.39 2.29 -8.87
CA GLN A 239 12.87 2.42 -10.26
C GLN A 239 13.37 3.82 -10.58
N ALA A 240 12.75 4.86 -10.01
CA ALA A 240 13.11 6.26 -10.22
C ALA A 240 14.30 6.72 -9.35
N HIS A 241 14.76 5.89 -8.41
CA HIS A 241 15.89 6.24 -7.54
C HIS A 241 17.20 6.29 -8.32
N GLU A 242 17.79 7.48 -8.39
CA GLU A 242 19.14 7.68 -8.90
C GLU A 242 20.13 7.64 -7.71
N PRO A 243 21.05 6.67 -7.65
CA PRO A 243 22.01 6.58 -6.55
C PRO A 243 22.96 7.78 -6.54
N GLU A 244 23.10 8.42 -5.38
CA GLU A 244 23.99 9.54 -5.15
C GLU A 244 25.12 9.10 -4.21
N GLU A 245 26.37 9.41 -4.59
CA GLU A 245 27.53 9.18 -3.73
C GLU A 245 27.56 10.19 -2.59
N PHE A 246 27.94 9.73 -1.40
CA PHE A 246 28.15 10.58 -0.25
C PHE A 246 29.40 10.14 0.51
N TRP A 247 29.94 11.04 1.32
CA TRP A 247 31.10 10.81 2.15
C TRP A 247 30.79 11.15 3.61
N THR A 248 31.28 10.33 4.53
CA THR A 248 31.14 10.53 5.97
C THR A 248 32.47 10.31 6.66
N VAL A 249 32.76 11.12 7.67
CA VAL A 249 33.94 10.93 8.52
C VAL A 249 33.59 9.95 9.62
N ASN A 250 34.27 8.81 9.67
CA ASN A 250 34.08 7.81 10.70
C ASN A 250 35.24 7.87 11.69
N CYS A 251 34.91 7.91 12.98
CA CYS A 251 35.89 7.97 14.06
C CYS A 251 35.67 6.79 15.01
N SER A 252 36.74 6.11 15.40
CA SER A 252 36.69 5.11 16.47
C SER A 252 37.89 5.20 17.41
N HIS A 253 37.65 4.85 18.67
CA HIS A 253 38.67 4.82 19.71
C HIS A 253 38.59 3.50 20.46
N THR A 254 39.70 2.78 20.51
CA THR A 254 39.85 1.53 21.25
C THR A 254 40.70 1.77 22.49
N SER A 255 40.16 1.33 23.62
CA SER A 255 40.81 1.35 24.93
C SER A 255 40.80 -0.07 25.53
N GLU A 256 41.38 -0.25 26.71
CA GLU A 256 41.30 -1.52 27.44
C GLU A 256 39.84 -1.92 27.78
N GLU A 257 38.95 -0.93 27.91
CA GLU A 257 37.52 -1.14 28.23
C GLU A 257 36.67 -1.49 26.98
N GLY A 258 37.25 -1.41 25.78
CA GLY A 258 36.60 -1.71 24.52
C GLY A 258 36.71 -0.60 23.47
N THR A 259 35.91 -0.72 22.41
CA THR A 259 35.92 0.20 21.26
C THR A 259 34.64 1.04 21.21
N ALA A 260 34.80 2.36 21.14
CA ALA A 260 33.72 3.29 20.82
C ALA A 260 33.78 3.69 19.34
N SER A 261 32.63 3.62 18.66
CA SER A 261 32.45 4.19 17.32
C SER A 261 31.64 5.47 17.42
N PHE A 262 32.21 6.57 16.94
CA PHE A 262 31.61 7.90 16.96
C PHE A 262 31.05 8.23 15.57
N THR A 263 29.77 8.58 15.53
CA THR A 263 29.06 9.03 14.33
C THR A 263 29.24 10.53 14.18
N TRP A 264 29.63 10.99 13.00
CA TRP A 264 29.77 12.41 12.71
C TRP A 264 28.41 13.13 12.75
N LEU A 265 28.32 14.24 13.49
CA LEU A 265 27.04 14.93 13.69
C LEU A 265 26.51 15.65 12.44
N ARG A 266 27.37 15.94 11.46
CA ARG A 266 26.91 16.40 10.13
C ARG A 266 26.25 15.27 9.32
N GLY A 267 26.43 14.02 9.73
CA GLY A 267 25.97 12.85 8.99
C GLY A 267 26.89 12.56 7.81
N HIS A 268 26.50 12.97 6.61
CA HIS A 268 27.27 12.77 5.39
C HIS A 268 27.15 13.99 4.47
N LEU A 269 28.12 14.15 3.57
CA LEU A 269 28.13 15.19 2.55
C LEU A 269 28.10 14.56 1.15
N PHE A 270 27.41 15.21 0.22
CA PHE A 270 27.34 14.82 -1.20
C PHE A 270 28.42 15.49 -2.06
N ASP A 271 29.30 16.28 -1.46
CA ASP A 271 30.42 16.94 -2.14
C ASP A 271 31.74 16.42 -1.59
N TYR A 272 32.52 15.77 -2.45
CA TYR A 272 33.80 15.18 -2.07
C TYR A 272 34.80 16.25 -1.62
N ALA A 273 34.85 17.41 -2.30
CA ALA A 273 35.81 18.47 -2.00
C ALA A 273 35.60 19.04 -0.58
N SER A 274 34.34 19.25 -0.19
CA SER A 274 33.99 19.68 1.16
C SER A 274 34.32 18.60 2.20
N ALA A 275 34.00 17.34 1.90
CA ALA A 275 34.25 16.23 2.82
C ALA A 275 35.75 15.97 3.04
N ILE A 276 36.57 16.04 1.98
CA ILE A 276 38.01 15.83 2.09
C ILE A 276 38.70 16.97 2.84
N VAL A 277 38.30 18.23 2.62
CA VAL A 277 38.85 19.38 3.38
C VAL A 277 38.58 19.21 4.88
N ILE A 278 37.35 18.84 5.25
CA ILE A 278 37.01 18.63 6.66
C ILE A 278 37.78 17.44 7.25
N TYR A 279 37.89 16.35 6.49
CA TYR A 279 38.67 15.19 6.90
C TYR A 279 40.15 15.54 7.09
N GLU A 280 40.75 16.30 6.15
CA GLU A 280 42.14 16.76 6.23
C GLU A 280 42.37 17.60 7.50
N MET A 281 41.47 18.55 7.79
CA MET A 281 41.51 19.31 9.05
C MET A 281 41.51 18.41 10.28
N CYS A 282 40.65 17.38 10.30
CA CYS A 282 40.59 16.42 11.40
C CYS A 282 41.85 15.53 11.47
N THR A 283 42.54 15.26 10.36
CA THR A 283 43.79 14.50 10.36
C THR A 283 45.02 15.33 10.75
N GLU A 284 45.01 16.63 10.44
CA GLU A 284 46.06 17.58 10.84
C GLU A 284 45.98 17.87 12.35
N GLU A 285 44.76 17.98 12.89
CA GLU A 285 44.50 18.18 14.32
C GLU A 285 43.68 17.04 14.93
N PRO A 286 44.22 15.80 15.03
CA PRO A 286 43.45 14.60 15.35
C PRO A 286 43.11 14.45 16.83
N THR A 287 43.44 15.43 17.68
CA THR A 287 43.18 15.32 19.12
C THR A 287 41.69 15.48 19.38
N ALA A 288 41.02 14.40 19.75
CA ALA A 288 39.64 14.41 20.16
C ALA A 288 39.53 14.93 21.60
N THR A 289 38.70 15.94 21.82
CA THR A 289 38.36 16.45 23.16
C THR A 289 36.92 16.05 23.50
N VAL A 290 36.73 15.38 24.62
CA VAL A 290 35.39 15.06 25.13
C VAL A 290 34.71 16.35 25.61
N ILE A 291 33.68 16.78 24.88
CA ILE A 291 32.96 18.02 25.18
C ILE A 291 31.73 17.78 26.06
N ASN A 292 31.15 16.58 26.01
CA ASN A 292 29.94 16.26 26.75
C ASN A 292 29.83 14.75 27.02
N VAL A 293 29.39 14.39 28.22
CA VAL A 293 29.05 13.01 28.61
C VAL A 293 27.70 13.06 29.31
N LYS A 294 26.70 12.46 28.67
CA LYS A 294 25.31 12.48 29.14
C LYS A 294 24.86 11.06 29.48
N ASN A 295 24.46 10.85 30.72
CA ASN A 295 23.85 9.59 31.16
C ASN A 295 22.36 9.80 31.39
N GLN A 296 21.53 8.97 30.78
CA GLN A 296 20.09 9.02 30.93
C GLN A 296 19.50 7.63 31.12
N GLU A 297 18.58 7.50 32.06
CA GLU A 297 17.72 6.32 32.12
C GLU A 297 16.74 6.36 30.94
N LYS A 298 16.62 5.24 30.25
CA LYS A 298 15.71 5.03 29.13
C LYS A 298 14.84 3.82 29.39
N TYR A 299 13.64 3.89 28.86
CA TYR A 299 12.66 2.81 28.96
C TYR A 299 12.33 2.30 27.56
N LYS A 300 12.27 0.98 27.42
CA LYS A 300 11.59 0.34 26.30
C LYS A 300 10.25 -0.18 26.81
N TYR A 301 9.17 0.45 26.36
CA TYR A 301 7.83 0.09 26.81
C TYR A 301 7.36 -1.20 26.15
N PRO A 302 6.58 -2.03 26.89
CA PRO A 302 5.90 -3.18 26.29
C PRO A 302 4.89 -2.72 25.23
N PRO A 303 4.47 -3.63 24.33
CA PRO A 303 3.47 -3.29 23.33
C PRO A 303 2.11 -2.96 23.96
N HIS A 304 1.32 -2.13 23.27
CA HIS A 304 -0.09 -1.94 23.58
C HIS A 304 -0.88 -3.25 23.42
N PRO A 305 -2.04 -3.38 24.08
CA PRO A 305 -2.92 -4.54 23.90
C PRO A 305 -3.16 -4.88 22.42
N LEU A 306 -3.23 -6.18 22.13
CA LEU A 306 -3.18 -6.69 20.78
C LEU A 306 -4.50 -6.47 20.04
N ASN A 307 -4.47 -5.74 18.93
CA ASN A 307 -5.59 -5.65 17.99
C ASN A 307 -5.33 -6.50 16.73
N THR A 308 -6.30 -6.55 15.82
CA THR A 308 -6.23 -7.36 14.58
C THR A 308 -5.02 -7.03 13.72
N ILE A 309 -4.77 -5.74 13.48
CA ILE A 309 -3.73 -5.25 12.57
C ILE A 309 -2.35 -5.59 13.16
N GLU A 310 -2.19 -5.36 14.45
CA GLU A 310 -0.95 -5.64 15.18
C GLU A 310 -0.68 -7.16 15.29
N LEU A 311 -1.72 -8.00 15.38
CA LEU A 311 -1.61 -9.46 15.27
C LEU A 311 -1.10 -9.86 13.88
N GLN A 312 -1.73 -9.39 12.81
CA GLN A 312 -1.35 -9.71 11.43
C GLN A 312 0.08 -9.26 11.10
N LYS A 313 0.46 -8.03 11.47
CA LYS A 313 1.82 -7.50 11.25
C LYS A 313 2.88 -8.31 11.99
N ARG A 314 2.61 -8.74 13.23
CA ARG A 314 3.54 -9.56 14.02
C ARG A 314 3.64 -10.98 13.48
N ALA A 315 2.52 -11.60 13.15
CA ALA A 315 2.51 -12.94 12.57
C ALA A 315 3.28 -12.99 11.24
N SER A 316 3.10 -11.95 10.40
CA SER A 316 3.89 -11.78 9.17
C SER A 316 5.38 -11.60 9.45
N ARG A 317 5.77 -10.68 10.36
CA ARG A 317 7.18 -10.41 10.67
C ARG A 317 7.90 -11.58 11.33
N TYR A 318 7.29 -12.23 12.31
CA TYR A 318 7.96 -13.23 13.15
C TYR A 318 7.85 -14.64 12.59
N TYR A 319 6.77 -14.95 11.87
CA TYR A 319 6.48 -16.30 11.43
C TYR A 319 6.29 -16.43 9.91
N ARG A 320 6.37 -15.33 9.16
CA ARG A 320 6.10 -15.27 7.71
C ARG A 320 4.70 -15.79 7.34
N MET A 321 3.76 -15.74 8.28
CA MET A 321 2.37 -16.09 8.02
C MET A 321 1.69 -14.94 7.27
N SER A 322 0.96 -15.25 6.19
CA SER A 322 0.15 -14.24 5.52
C SER A 322 -0.93 -13.71 6.46
N SER A 323 -1.41 -12.50 6.20
CA SER A 323 -2.52 -11.88 6.93
C SER A 323 -3.79 -12.74 6.87
N GLU A 324 -4.11 -13.31 5.70
CA GLU A 324 -5.27 -14.21 5.54
C GLU A 324 -5.12 -15.52 6.33
N HIS A 325 -3.96 -16.18 6.24
CA HIS A 325 -3.72 -17.41 7.01
C HIS A 325 -3.72 -17.13 8.52
N THR A 326 -3.17 -15.98 8.93
CA THR A 326 -3.20 -15.53 10.33
C THR A 326 -4.64 -15.39 10.83
N MET A 327 -5.52 -14.74 10.06
CA MET A 327 -6.93 -14.59 10.44
C MET A 327 -7.67 -15.92 10.48
N LYS A 328 -7.37 -16.83 9.55
CA LYS A 328 -7.94 -18.17 9.56
C LYS A 328 -7.57 -18.94 10.83
N VAL A 329 -6.30 -18.97 11.20
CA VAL A 329 -5.82 -19.66 12.41
C VAL A 329 -6.36 -18.99 13.68
N ALA A 330 -6.40 -17.66 13.72
CA ALA A 330 -6.97 -16.92 14.85
C ALA A 330 -8.46 -17.24 15.05
N GLU A 331 -9.23 -17.28 13.96
CA GLU A 331 -10.64 -17.65 13.96
C GLU A 331 -10.86 -19.09 14.46
N GLU A 332 -10.01 -20.04 14.05
CA GLU A 332 -10.04 -21.43 14.53
C GLU A 332 -9.74 -21.51 16.04
N LEU A 333 -8.76 -20.75 16.54
CA LEU A 333 -8.44 -20.66 17.96
C LEU A 333 -9.58 -20.02 18.78
N TYR A 334 -10.22 -18.98 18.27
CA TYR A 334 -11.38 -18.34 18.89
C TYR A 334 -12.59 -19.29 18.95
N GLN A 335 -12.89 -19.99 17.87
CA GLN A 335 -14.00 -20.94 17.82
C GLN A 335 -13.81 -22.13 18.78
N ALA A 336 -12.57 -22.48 19.07
CA ALA A 336 -12.20 -23.47 20.08
C ALA A 336 -12.08 -22.90 21.51
N GLY A 337 -12.27 -21.57 21.68
CA GLY A 337 -12.31 -20.88 22.96
C GLY A 337 -10.94 -20.58 23.58
N PHE A 338 -9.85 -20.59 22.81
CA PHE A 338 -8.49 -20.34 23.31
C PHE A 338 -8.09 -18.87 23.34
N ILE A 339 -8.65 -18.07 22.44
CA ILE A 339 -8.45 -16.62 22.39
C ILE A 339 -9.79 -15.89 22.33
N SER A 340 -9.79 -14.60 22.68
CA SER A 340 -10.92 -13.73 22.41
C SER A 340 -11.07 -13.46 20.91
N TYR A 341 -12.21 -12.88 20.54
CA TYR A 341 -12.58 -12.63 19.15
C TYR A 341 -11.50 -11.83 18.40
N PRO A 342 -10.97 -12.35 17.28
CA PRO A 342 -9.73 -11.83 16.68
C PRO A 342 -9.95 -10.68 15.68
N ARG A 343 -11.18 -10.23 15.47
CA ARG A 343 -11.53 -9.09 14.59
C ARG A 343 -11.97 -7.90 15.44
N THR A 344 -11.00 -7.26 16.06
CA THR A 344 -11.19 -6.07 16.89
C THR A 344 -10.18 -4.97 16.53
N GLU A 345 -10.63 -3.72 16.59
CA GLU A 345 -9.77 -2.53 16.52
C GLU A 345 -9.32 -2.08 17.93
N THR A 346 -9.89 -2.67 19.00
CA THR A 346 -9.66 -2.27 20.38
C THR A 346 -8.24 -2.64 20.85
N ASP A 347 -7.53 -1.64 21.35
CA ASP A 347 -6.17 -1.75 21.89
C ASP A 347 -6.09 -1.27 23.36
N ASN A 348 -7.20 -1.43 24.09
CA ASN A 348 -7.28 -1.16 25.53
C ASN A 348 -8.20 -2.14 26.25
N PHE A 349 -7.80 -2.55 27.45
CA PHE A 349 -8.67 -3.36 28.31
C PHE A 349 -9.61 -2.48 29.13
N SER A 350 -10.84 -2.94 29.32
CA SER A 350 -11.77 -2.31 30.27
C SER A 350 -11.21 -2.38 31.69
N PRO A 351 -11.44 -1.36 32.54
CA PRO A 351 -11.06 -1.40 33.96
C PRO A 351 -11.65 -2.59 34.73
N ASN A 352 -12.74 -3.19 34.23
CA ASN A 352 -13.42 -4.32 34.86
C ASN A 352 -12.88 -5.69 34.39
N THR A 353 -11.93 -5.73 33.46
CA THR A 353 -11.34 -6.98 33.01
C THR A 353 -10.42 -7.56 34.10
N ASP A 354 -10.65 -8.81 34.51
CA ASP A 354 -9.77 -9.53 35.45
C ASP A 354 -8.48 -10.00 34.77
N LEU A 355 -7.57 -9.06 34.54
CA LEU A 355 -6.27 -9.33 33.93
C LEU A 355 -5.44 -10.31 34.76
N ALA A 356 -5.51 -10.22 36.10
CA ALA A 356 -4.78 -11.12 36.98
C ALA A 356 -5.30 -12.56 36.89
N GLY A 357 -6.61 -12.75 36.71
CA GLY A 357 -7.22 -14.03 36.36
C GLY A 357 -6.62 -14.65 35.11
N ILE A 358 -6.55 -13.88 34.03
CA ILE A 358 -5.98 -14.35 32.76
C ILE A 358 -4.49 -14.75 32.91
N VAL A 359 -3.70 -13.99 33.67
CA VAL A 359 -2.30 -14.35 33.96
C VAL A 359 -2.21 -15.64 34.79
N ARG A 360 -3.08 -15.79 35.79
CA ARG A 360 -3.11 -16.97 36.67
C ARG A 360 -3.33 -18.26 35.90
N ASP A 361 -4.20 -18.22 34.88
CA ASP A 361 -4.46 -19.38 34.02
C ASP A 361 -3.21 -19.83 33.24
N GLN A 362 -2.20 -18.97 33.07
CA GLN A 362 -0.98 -19.28 32.31
C GLN A 362 0.19 -19.80 33.17
N VAL A 363 0.05 -19.85 34.49
CA VAL A 363 1.12 -20.22 35.44
C VAL A 363 1.64 -21.64 35.23
N GLU A 364 0.78 -22.56 34.78
CA GLU A 364 1.14 -23.97 34.56
C GLU A 364 1.90 -24.19 33.23
N HIS A 365 2.09 -23.16 32.39
CA HIS A 365 2.82 -23.34 31.14
C HIS A 365 4.32 -23.57 31.39
N PRO A 366 4.97 -24.62 30.84
CA PRO A 366 6.36 -24.94 31.15
C PRO A 366 7.36 -23.85 30.72
N VAL A 367 7.03 -23.04 29.72
CA VAL A 367 7.97 -22.06 29.15
C VAL A 367 7.79 -20.64 29.70
N TRP A 368 6.56 -20.17 29.91
CA TRP A 368 6.28 -18.80 30.37
C TRP A 368 5.56 -18.75 31.71
N GLY A 369 5.10 -19.89 32.23
CA GLY A 369 4.47 -20.01 33.54
C GLY A 369 5.33 -19.48 34.68
N PRO A 370 6.65 -19.76 34.74
CA PRO A 370 7.52 -19.16 35.76
C PRO A 370 7.53 -17.63 35.73
N TYR A 371 7.42 -17.02 34.54
CA TYR A 371 7.31 -15.57 34.42
C TYR A 371 5.92 -15.08 34.84
N ALA A 372 4.85 -15.77 34.43
CA ALA A 372 3.48 -15.45 34.84
C ALA A 372 3.31 -15.49 36.37
N LEU A 373 3.93 -16.48 37.04
CA LEU A 373 3.95 -16.57 38.50
C LEU A 373 4.65 -15.36 39.14
N ARG A 374 5.85 -15.01 38.64
CA ARG A 374 6.57 -13.80 39.10
C ARG A 374 5.78 -12.51 38.84
N LEU A 375 5.00 -12.46 37.77
CA LEU A 375 4.19 -11.29 37.42
C LEU A 375 3.04 -11.07 38.41
N LEU A 376 2.53 -12.16 39.02
CA LEU A 376 1.50 -12.12 40.07
C LEU A 376 2.07 -11.88 41.48
N ASP A 377 3.38 -12.04 41.66
CA ASP A 377 4.06 -11.81 42.94
C ASP A 377 4.24 -10.29 43.19
N PRO A 378 3.60 -9.71 44.23
CA PRO A 378 3.75 -8.30 44.56
C PRO A 378 5.20 -7.89 44.86
N ASP A 379 6.01 -8.79 45.41
CA ASP A 379 7.40 -8.51 45.79
C ASP A 379 8.30 -8.39 44.57
N ALA A 380 7.96 -9.05 43.47
CA ALA A 380 8.69 -8.95 42.20
C ALA A 380 8.49 -7.60 41.49
N ARG A 381 7.45 -6.83 41.84
CA ARG A 381 7.12 -5.50 41.28
C ARG A 381 7.09 -5.46 39.74
N LEU A 382 6.77 -6.59 39.09
CA LEU A 382 6.71 -6.72 37.63
C LEU A 382 5.35 -6.30 37.05
N TRP A 383 4.29 -6.29 37.85
CA TRP A 383 2.96 -5.94 37.37
C TRP A 383 2.86 -4.46 36.97
N ARG A 384 2.25 -4.20 35.82
CA ARG A 384 1.82 -2.88 35.38
C ARG A 384 0.48 -3.01 34.65
N ASN A 385 -0.45 -2.08 34.90
CA ASN A 385 -1.65 -2.02 34.07
C ASN A 385 -1.28 -1.58 32.64
N PRO A 386 -1.86 -2.23 31.61
CA PRO A 386 -1.50 -1.98 30.22
C PRO A 386 -1.89 -0.56 29.80
N SER A 387 -1.09 0.05 28.92
CA SER A 387 -1.36 1.38 28.37
C SER A 387 -2.39 1.32 27.23
N ASN A 388 -3.30 2.29 27.19
CA ASN A 388 -4.28 2.44 26.12
C ASN A 388 -3.60 2.87 24.81
N GLY A 389 -3.86 2.17 23.69
CA GLY A 389 -3.33 2.53 22.36
C GLY A 389 -4.16 3.57 21.60
N GLY A 390 -5.35 3.92 22.10
CA GLY A 390 -6.21 5.00 21.60
C GLY A 390 -7.41 4.54 20.78
N HIS A 391 -7.55 3.25 20.49
CA HIS A 391 -8.60 2.70 19.64
C HIS A 391 -9.54 1.78 20.42
N ASP A 392 -10.85 1.91 20.18
CA ASP A 392 -11.90 1.14 20.87
C ASP A 392 -13.12 1.01 19.96
N ASP A 393 -13.42 -0.21 19.52
CA ASP A 393 -14.58 -0.53 18.67
C ASP A 393 -15.91 -0.58 19.45
N LYS A 394 -15.84 -0.46 20.79
CA LYS A 394 -16.98 -0.51 21.73
C LYS A 394 -17.74 -1.84 21.72
N ALA A 395 -17.18 -2.88 21.10
CA ALA A 395 -17.79 -4.20 20.96
C ALA A 395 -16.95 -5.28 21.63
N HIS A 396 -15.64 -5.26 21.41
CA HIS A 396 -14.73 -6.32 21.80
C HIS A 396 -13.54 -5.80 22.63
N PRO A 397 -13.05 -6.61 23.59
CA PRO A 397 -11.76 -6.37 24.22
C PRO A 397 -10.62 -6.70 23.23
N PRO A 398 -9.37 -6.29 23.54
CA PRO A 398 -8.19 -6.70 22.78
C PRO A 398 -8.07 -8.22 22.68
N ILE A 399 -7.32 -8.70 21.68
CA ILE A 399 -7.03 -10.11 21.47
C ILE A 399 -6.17 -10.63 22.63
N HIS A 400 -6.69 -11.58 23.40
CA HIS A 400 -6.04 -12.13 24.58
C HIS A 400 -6.37 -13.62 24.78
N PRO A 401 -5.56 -14.38 25.55
CA PRO A 401 -5.88 -15.78 25.82
C PRO A 401 -7.07 -15.90 26.77
N THR A 402 -7.98 -16.82 26.47
CA THR A 402 -9.23 -17.02 27.24
C THR A 402 -9.32 -18.42 27.86
N LYS A 403 -8.46 -19.34 27.42
CA LYS A 403 -8.33 -20.70 27.96
C LYS A 403 -6.88 -21.16 27.87
N PHE A 404 -6.38 -21.75 28.95
CA PHE A 404 -5.05 -22.35 29.00
C PHE A 404 -4.94 -23.62 28.14
N SER A 405 -3.81 -23.78 27.47
CA SER A 405 -3.37 -25.02 26.83
C SER A 405 -1.85 -25.01 26.65
N THR A 406 -1.24 -26.19 26.73
CA THR A 406 0.15 -26.43 26.31
C THR A 406 0.25 -26.86 24.84
N GLY A 407 -0.89 -26.94 24.15
CA GLY A 407 -1.06 -27.50 22.82
C GLY A 407 -2.13 -28.58 22.80
N GLU A 408 -2.97 -28.57 21.76
CA GLU A 408 -3.98 -29.61 21.54
C GLU A 408 -3.50 -30.60 20.47
N SER A 409 -4.02 -31.83 20.52
CA SER A 409 -3.62 -32.90 19.58
C SER A 409 -3.93 -32.59 18.11
N ASN A 410 -4.91 -31.72 17.86
CA ASN A 410 -5.31 -31.29 16.52
C ASN A 410 -4.64 -29.98 16.06
N TRP A 411 -3.77 -29.36 16.87
CA TRP A 411 -3.11 -28.11 16.50
C TRP A 411 -2.03 -28.34 15.44
N THR A 412 -2.04 -27.49 14.42
CA THR A 412 -0.89 -27.35 13.53
C THR A 412 0.21 -26.52 14.20
N GLN A 413 1.42 -26.51 13.62
CA GLN A 413 2.50 -25.66 14.12
C GLN A 413 2.11 -24.18 14.16
N ASP A 414 1.28 -23.72 13.22
CA ASP A 414 0.86 -22.33 13.15
C ASP A 414 -0.17 -21.98 14.23
N HIS A 415 -1.02 -22.92 14.64
CA HIS A 415 -1.88 -22.75 15.83
C HIS A 415 -1.04 -22.50 17.06
N ALA A 416 -0.02 -23.34 17.29
CA ALA A 416 0.87 -23.22 18.44
C ALA A 416 1.65 -21.89 18.43
N LYS A 417 2.19 -21.47 17.26
CA LYS A 417 2.89 -20.19 17.10
C LYS A 417 1.97 -19.00 17.38
N LEU A 418 0.77 -19.00 16.82
CA LEU A 418 -0.15 -17.87 16.96
C LEU A 418 -0.69 -17.74 18.38
N TYR A 419 -1.03 -18.87 19.02
CA TYR A 419 -1.41 -18.90 20.43
C TYR A 419 -0.25 -18.43 21.34
N GLU A 420 0.98 -18.91 21.12
CA GLU A 420 2.17 -18.44 21.86
C GLU A 420 2.33 -16.91 21.73
N LEU A 421 2.18 -16.37 20.51
CA LEU A 421 2.27 -14.93 20.27
C LEU A 421 1.23 -14.16 21.08
N VAL A 422 -0.04 -14.58 21.04
CA VAL A 422 -1.13 -13.94 21.79
C VAL A 422 -0.86 -13.98 23.30
N VAL A 423 -0.47 -15.14 23.84
CA VAL A 423 -0.20 -15.29 25.29
C VAL A 423 0.99 -14.44 25.72
N ARG A 424 2.14 -14.56 25.04
CA ARG A 424 3.34 -13.79 25.41
C ARG A 424 3.12 -12.30 25.25
N HIS A 425 2.37 -11.88 24.23
CA HIS A 425 2.03 -10.48 24.04
C HIS A 425 1.17 -9.95 25.19
N PHE A 426 0.16 -10.72 25.60
CA PHE A 426 -0.66 -10.37 26.76
C PHE A 426 0.19 -10.24 28.04
N LEU A 427 1.03 -11.24 28.35
CA LEU A 427 1.92 -11.21 29.51
C LEU A 427 2.91 -10.04 29.49
N ALA A 428 3.41 -9.68 28.30
CA ALA A 428 4.25 -8.50 28.12
C ALA A 428 3.50 -7.20 28.41
N CYS A 429 2.25 -7.10 27.95
CA CYS A 429 1.42 -5.91 28.07
C CYS A 429 1.14 -5.52 29.54
N VAL A 430 1.01 -6.53 30.40
CA VAL A 430 0.80 -6.36 31.86
C VAL A 430 2.10 -6.32 32.67
N SER A 431 3.26 -6.25 32.00
CA SER A 431 4.58 -6.18 32.63
C SER A 431 5.14 -4.75 32.66
N GLN A 432 6.10 -4.49 33.55
CA GLN A 432 6.95 -3.30 33.54
C GLN A 432 7.79 -3.18 32.26
N PRO A 433 8.15 -1.95 31.82
CA PRO A 433 9.05 -1.70 30.70
C PRO A 433 10.45 -2.20 31.00
N ALA A 434 11.22 -2.52 29.96
CA ALA A 434 12.66 -2.73 30.13
C ALA A 434 13.33 -1.40 30.49
N VAL A 435 14.32 -1.45 31.38
CA VAL A 435 15.06 -0.30 31.90
C VAL A 435 16.51 -0.39 31.45
N GLY A 436 17.05 0.70 30.92
CA GLY A 436 18.43 0.78 30.47
C GLY A 436 19.05 2.12 30.79
N ALA A 437 20.36 2.13 31.00
CA ALA A 437 21.16 3.35 31.03
C ALA A 437 21.72 3.60 29.63
N GLU A 438 21.38 4.74 29.04
CA GLU A 438 21.96 5.24 27.80
C GLU A 438 23.02 6.29 28.13
N THR A 439 24.22 6.08 27.60
CA THR A 439 25.36 6.99 27.71
C THR A 439 25.67 7.56 26.35
N THR A 440 25.62 8.87 26.22
CA THR A 440 25.99 9.60 25.02
C THR A 440 27.29 10.36 25.29
N VAL A 441 28.31 10.11 24.47
CA VAL A 441 29.60 10.82 24.54
C VAL A 441 29.75 11.64 23.26
N GLU A 442 29.98 12.92 23.41
CA GLU A 442 30.26 13.84 22.30
C GLU A 442 31.70 14.32 22.38
N ILE A 443 32.36 14.31 21.24
CA ILE A 443 33.76 14.71 21.07
C ILE A 443 33.88 15.78 19.98
N ASP A 444 34.87 16.65 20.13
CA ASP A 444 35.30 17.63 19.13
C ASP A 444 36.67 17.24 18.59
N ILE A 445 36.83 17.24 17.27
CA ILE A 445 38.09 17.06 16.56
C ILE A 445 38.18 18.19 15.53
N ALA A 446 39.15 19.09 15.67
CA ALA A 446 39.34 20.23 14.75
C ALA A 446 38.08 21.09 14.52
N GLY A 447 37.20 21.23 15.53
CA GLY A 447 35.92 21.95 15.41
C GLY A 447 34.76 21.15 14.83
N GLU A 448 34.98 19.87 14.47
CA GLU A 448 33.95 18.94 14.03
C GLU A 448 33.48 18.03 15.16
N GLN A 449 32.17 17.85 15.26
CA GLN A 449 31.56 17.11 16.37
C GLN A 449 31.15 15.70 15.97
N PHE A 450 31.43 14.75 16.87
CA PHE A 450 31.06 13.36 16.72
C PHE A 450 30.38 12.84 17.99
N GLN A 451 29.52 11.83 17.85
CA GLN A 451 28.75 11.27 18.95
C GLN A 451 28.79 9.74 18.97
N ALA A 452 29.05 9.16 20.13
CA ALA A 452 28.89 7.73 20.38
C ALA A 452 27.76 7.50 21.39
N ASN A 453 26.96 6.46 21.17
CA ASN A 453 25.89 6.05 22.07
C ASN A 453 26.14 4.61 22.58
N GLY A 454 26.11 4.46 23.89
CA GLY A 454 26.16 3.19 24.60
C GLY A 454 24.88 2.94 25.35
N ARG A 455 24.48 1.68 25.48
CA ARG A 455 23.36 1.26 26.30
C ARG A 455 23.68 0.00 27.10
N ALA A 456 23.52 0.10 28.42
CA ALA A 456 23.50 -1.02 29.35
C ALA A 456 22.05 -1.32 29.76
N ILE A 457 21.60 -2.57 29.63
CA ILE A 457 20.26 -2.99 30.09
C ILE A 457 20.35 -3.28 31.59
N ILE A 458 19.63 -2.50 32.39
CA ILE A 458 19.56 -2.64 33.85
C ILE A 458 18.54 -3.72 34.23
N ALA A 459 17.36 -3.70 33.60
CA ALA A 459 16.30 -4.67 33.83
C ALA A 459 15.59 -5.02 32.52
N LYS A 460 15.52 -6.31 32.19
CA LYS A 460 14.85 -6.78 30.96
C LYS A 460 13.33 -6.74 31.07
N ASN A 461 12.77 -7.01 32.26
CA ASN A 461 11.35 -7.00 32.54
C ASN A 461 10.54 -7.73 31.46
N TYR A 462 9.67 -7.04 30.71
CA TYR A 462 8.82 -7.69 29.69
C TYR A 462 9.61 -8.45 28.61
N LEU A 463 10.87 -8.07 28.35
CA LEU A 463 11.73 -8.73 27.36
C LEU A 463 12.07 -10.18 27.75
N ASP A 464 11.96 -10.56 29.03
CA ASP A 464 12.18 -11.95 29.48
C ASP A 464 11.07 -12.89 29.00
N VAL A 465 9.84 -12.40 28.82
CA VAL A 465 8.70 -13.20 28.30
C VAL A 465 8.45 -12.95 26.83
N TYR A 466 8.72 -11.74 26.32
CA TYR A 466 8.38 -11.34 24.96
C TYR A 466 9.58 -11.43 24.01
N ARG A 467 9.97 -12.67 23.69
CA ARG A 467 11.15 -13.01 22.85
C ARG A 467 11.14 -12.43 21.42
N PHE A 468 10.04 -11.84 20.99
CA PHE A 468 9.90 -11.27 19.65
C PHE A 468 10.43 -9.83 19.57
N ASP A 469 10.64 -9.20 20.72
CA ASP A 469 11.31 -7.92 20.83
C ASP A 469 12.73 -8.13 21.34
N SER A 470 13.67 -7.38 20.77
CA SER A 470 15.02 -7.25 21.31
C SER A 470 15.30 -5.78 21.64
N TRP A 471 16.14 -5.57 22.63
CA TRP A 471 16.72 -4.27 22.92
C TRP A 471 18.22 -4.48 22.92
N GLY A 472 18.90 -4.05 21.85
CA GLY A 472 20.35 -4.22 21.75
C GLY A 472 21.08 -3.50 22.88
N GLY A 473 22.37 -3.75 23.03
CA GLY A 473 23.22 -3.01 23.98
C GLY A 473 24.64 -2.97 23.46
N SER A 474 25.30 -1.84 23.71
CA SER A 474 26.73 -1.64 23.49
C SER A 474 27.26 -0.89 24.71
N LEU A 475 28.31 -1.39 25.34
CA LEU A 475 28.98 -0.62 26.37
C LEU A 475 29.98 0.32 25.69
N LEU A 476 30.03 1.56 26.16
CA LEU A 476 31.10 2.47 25.80
C LEU A 476 32.20 2.39 26.87
N PRO A 477 33.47 2.57 26.48
CA PRO A 477 34.52 2.94 27.42
C PRO A 477 34.14 4.15 28.25
N THR A 478 34.77 4.29 29.41
CA THR A 478 34.58 5.42 30.31
C THR A 478 35.27 6.66 29.75
N TYR A 479 34.50 7.74 29.57
CA TYR A 479 35.00 9.04 29.14
C TYR A 479 34.68 10.12 30.18
N THR A 480 35.59 11.07 30.34
CA THR A 480 35.40 12.23 31.23
C THR A 480 35.41 13.53 30.43
N VAL A 481 34.56 14.49 30.81
CA VAL A 481 34.52 15.79 30.12
C VAL A 481 35.88 16.49 30.24
N GLY A 482 36.39 17.00 29.14
CA GLY A 482 37.72 17.58 29.01
C GLY A 482 38.84 16.58 28.74
N GLN A 483 38.57 15.27 28.77
CA GLN A 483 39.54 14.24 28.37
C GLN A 483 39.94 14.42 26.92
N GLN A 484 41.24 14.32 26.66
CA GLN A 484 41.80 14.32 25.31
C GLN A 484 42.36 12.95 24.97
N PHE A 485 42.16 12.52 23.73
CA PHE A 485 42.72 11.29 23.20
C PHE A 485 42.93 11.39 21.69
N ILE A 486 43.73 10.49 21.13
CA ILE A 486 43.90 10.35 19.68
C ILE A 486 43.00 9.19 19.22
N PRO A 487 42.09 9.39 18.26
CA PRO A 487 41.31 8.31 17.68
C PRO A 487 42.19 7.17 17.19
N THR A 488 41.77 5.93 17.42
CA THR A 488 42.46 4.74 16.89
C THR A 488 42.31 4.64 15.38
N SER A 489 41.16 5.07 14.86
CA SER A 489 40.90 5.15 13.44
C SER A 489 40.03 6.37 13.14
N LEU A 490 40.45 7.10 12.12
CA LEU A 490 39.72 8.21 11.52
C LEU A 490 39.76 7.97 10.01
N THR A 491 38.60 7.78 9.38
CA THR A 491 38.50 7.48 7.95
C THR A 491 37.47 8.34 7.26
N LEU A 492 37.71 8.62 5.99
CA LEU A 492 36.71 9.19 5.09
C LEU A 492 36.11 8.06 4.27
N ASP A 493 34.92 7.61 4.67
CA ASP A 493 34.25 6.50 4.01
C ASP A 493 33.27 7.04 2.96
N SER A 494 33.22 6.39 1.81
CA SER A 494 32.20 6.65 0.80
C SER A 494 31.02 5.70 0.95
N GLY A 495 29.83 6.23 0.66
CA GLY A 495 28.59 5.49 0.60
C GLY A 495 27.78 5.90 -0.63
N VAL A 496 26.72 5.14 -0.89
CA VAL A 496 25.79 5.41 -1.98
C VAL A 496 24.37 5.31 -1.44
N THR A 497 23.53 6.29 -1.75
CA THR A 497 22.12 6.28 -1.34
C THR A 497 21.40 5.09 -1.96
N ARG A 498 20.51 4.46 -1.18
CA ARG A 498 19.73 3.29 -1.62
C ARG A 498 18.23 3.62 -1.58
N PRO A 499 17.44 3.07 -2.50
CA PRO A 499 16.00 3.22 -2.45
C PRO A 499 15.42 2.45 -1.25
N PRO A 500 14.18 2.78 -0.83
CA PRO A 500 13.46 1.96 0.14
C PRO A 500 13.27 0.53 -0.38
N PRO A 501 13.17 -0.49 0.49
CA PRO A 501 12.84 -1.84 0.04
C PRO A 501 11.39 -1.92 -0.45
N LEU A 502 11.10 -2.95 -1.27
CA LEU A 502 9.73 -3.35 -1.57
C LEU A 502 8.92 -3.57 -0.29
N LEU A 503 7.62 -3.25 -0.34
CA LEU A 503 6.72 -3.39 0.81
C LEU A 503 6.64 -4.86 1.23
N SER A 504 6.92 -5.16 2.50
CA SER A 504 6.48 -6.42 3.11
C SER A 504 4.99 -6.40 3.38
N GLU A 505 4.38 -7.56 3.68
CA GLU A 505 2.98 -7.63 4.09
C GLU A 505 2.67 -6.81 5.34
N ALA A 506 3.60 -6.77 6.30
CA ALA A 506 3.45 -5.90 7.47
C ALA A 506 3.53 -4.39 7.12
N ASP A 507 4.32 -4.02 6.10
CA ASP A 507 4.39 -2.63 5.63
C ASP A 507 3.13 -2.23 4.87
N LEU A 508 2.62 -3.11 3.99
CA LEU A 508 1.38 -2.89 3.25
C LEU A 508 0.18 -2.74 4.18
N LEU A 509 0.07 -3.60 5.21
CA LEU A 509 -0.93 -3.43 6.27
C LEU A 509 -0.78 -2.08 6.98
N GLY A 510 0.45 -1.64 7.24
CA GLY A 510 0.72 -0.32 7.82
C GLY A 510 0.31 0.85 6.91
N CYS A 511 0.50 0.72 5.59
CA CYS A 511 0.05 1.70 4.61
C CYS A 511 -1.49 1.78 4.56
N MET A 512 -2.17 0.63 4.53
CA MET A 512 -3.64 0.56 4.51
C MET A 512 -4.26 1.15 5.78
N ASP A 513 -3.71 0.80 6.94
CA ASP A 513 -4.12 1.31 8.25
C ASP A 513 -3.97 2.83 8.35
N LYS A 514 -2.77 3.34 8.01
CA LYS A 514 -2.49 4.79 7.99
C LYS A 514 -3.42 5.55 7.05
N ALA A 515 -3.83 4.93 5.94
CA ALA A 515 -4.74 5.54 4.98
C ALA A 515 -6.22 5.37 5.32
N GLY A 516 -6.56 4.58 6.35
CA GLY A 516 -7.94 4.30 6.74
C GLY A 516 -8.74 3.50 5.71
N ILE A 517 -8.10 2.55 5.01
CA ILE A 517 -8.76 1.66 4.04
C ILE A 517 -8.69 0.20 4.49
N GLY A 518 -9.73 -0.59 4.19
CA GLY A 518 -9.78 -1.99 4.63
C GLY A 518 -10.07 -2.14 6.13
N THR A 519 -10.83 -1.20 6.71
CA THR A 519 -11.31 -1.22 8.10
C THR A 519 -12.20 -2.43 8.37
N ASP A 520 -12.62 -2.63 9.64
CA ASP A 520 -13.43 -3.79 10.05
C ASP A 520 -12.74 -5.13 9.76
N ALA A 521 -11.41 -5.18 9.97
CA ALA A 521 -10.57 -6.34 9.75
C ALA A 521 -10.57 -6.88 8.31
N THR A 522 -10.86 -6.08 7.28
CA THR A 522 -10.97 -6.56 5.87
C THR A 522 -9.68 -6.49 5.05
N MET A 523 -8.59 -5.90 5.58
CA MET A 523 -7.32 -5.72 4.83
C MET A 523 -6.78 -7.03 4.21
N HIS A 524 -6.82 -8.13 4.96
CA HIS A 524 -6.33 -9.44 4.51
C HIS A 524 -7.05 -9.95 3.25
N ASP A 525 -8.36 -9.71 3.13
CA ASP A 525 -9.15 -10.09 1.96
C ASP A 525 -8.75 -9.29 0.72
N HIS A 526 -8.45 -8.00 0.88
CA HIS A 526 -8.01 -7.14 -0.23
C HIS A 526 -6.62 -7.54 -0.72
N ILE A 527 -5.68 -7.81 0.20
CA ILE A 527 -4.34 -8.29 -0.14
C ILE A 527 -4.42 -9.65 -0.86
N LYS A 528 -5.21 -10.59 -0.34
CA LYS A 528 -5.42 -11.89 -0.98
C LYS A 528 -6.00 -11.75 -2.40
N LYS A 529 -7.01 -10.89 -2.58
CA LYS A 529 -7.60 -10.63 -3.91
C LYS A 529 -6.58 -10.13 -4.93
N LEU A 530 -5.59 -9.32 -4.53
CA LEU A 530 -4.52 -8.87 -5.45
C LEU A 530 -3.67 -10.04 -5.96
N LEU A 531 -3.34 -10.98 -5.07
CA LEU A 531 -2.56 -12.17 -5.41
C LEU A 531 -3.38 -13.14 -6.27
N ASP A 532 -4.64 -13.41 -5.90
CA ASP A 532 -5.54 -14.30 -6.64
C ASP A 532 -5.79 -13.80 -8.08
N ARG A 533 -5.81 -12.47 -8.26
CA ARG A 533 -6.00 -11.79 -9.55
C ARG A 533 -4.70 -11.54 -10.33
N CYS A 534 -3.56 -11.98 -9.80
CA CYS A 534 -2.24 -11.82 -10.40
C CYS A 534 -1.87 -10.35 -10.69
N TYR A 535 -2.31 -9.39 -9.85
CA TYR A 535 -1.90 -7.98 -9.97
C TYR A 535 -0.61 -7.68 -9.22
N ALA A 536 -0.32 -8.46 -8.20
CA ALA A 536 0.96 -8.45 -7.51
C ALA A 536 1.43 -9.88 -7.30
N THR A 537 2.73 -10.05 -7.13
CA THR A 537 3.34 -11.29 -6.63
C THR A 537 3.94 -11.03 -5.27
N LYS A 538 4.08 -12.10 -4.49
CA LYS A 538 4.70 -12.07 -3.16
C LYS A 538 5.88 -13.04 -3.14
N ASP A 539 7.05 -12.55 -2.77
CA ASP A 539 8.26 -13.36 -2.69
C ASP A 539 8.33 -14.21 -1.39
N ALA A 540 9.39 -15.03 -1.25
CA ALA A 540 9.63 -15.86 -0.06
C ALA A 540 9.89 -15.06 1.23
N ASN A 541 10.20 -13.77 1.10
CA ASN A 541 10.38 -12.83 2.20
C ASN A 541 9.12 -11.98 2.45
N THR A 542 7.97 -12.38 1.90
CA THR A 542 6.67 -11.71 2.03
C THR A 542 6.63 -10.29 1.46
N ARG A 543 7.52 -9.96 0.51
CA ARG A 543 7.56 -8.66 -0.16
C ARG A 543 6.79 -8.68 -1.46
N PHE A 544 6.12 -7.56 -1.75
CA PHE A 544 5.28 -7.41 -2.92
C PHE A 544 6.01 -6.74 -4.08
N SER A 545 5.81 -7.28 -5.28
CA SER A 545 6.11 -6.61 -6.55
C SER A 545 4.85 -6.56 -7.39
N PRO A 546 4.59 -5.47 -8.14
CA PRO A 546 3.50 -5.48 -9.10
C PRO A 546 3.82 -6.45 -10.24
N THR A 547 2.80 -7.07 -10.82
CA THR A 547 2.94 -7.70 -12.14
C THR A 547 2.81 -6.64 -13.21
N ASN A 548 3.27 -6.96 -14.43
CA ASN A 548 3.05 -6.10 -15.60
C ASN A 548 1.57 -5.71 -15.78
N LEU A 549 0.64 -6.60 -15.44
CA LEU A 549 -0.78 -6.31 -15.51
C LEU A 549 -1.22 -5.33 -14.42
N GLY A 550 -0.75 -5.52 -13.18
CA GLY A 550 -1.05 -4.60 -12.09
C GLY A 550 -0.49 -3.20 -12.33
N GLU A 551 0.76 -3.12 -12.78
CA GLU A 551 1.41 -1.86 -13.14
C GLU A 551 0.71 -1.15 -14.30
N ALA A 552 0.39 -1.87 -15.39
CA ALA A 552 -0.32 -1.29 -16.54
C ALA A 552 -1.70 -0.74 -16.18
N LEU A 553 -2.43 -1.40 -15.28
CA LEU A 553 -3.72 -0.90 -14.81
C LEU A 553 -3.56 0.38 -13.99
N VAL A 554 -2.63 0.42 -13.03
CA VAL A 554 -2.38 1.64 -12.23
C VAL A 554 -1.95 2.79 -13.13
N MET A 555 -0.95 2.56 -14.00
CA MET A 555 -0.46 3.55 -14.97
C MET A 555 -1.57 4.06 -15.88
N GLY A 556 -2.38 3.17 -16.45
CA GLY A 556 -3.42 3.55 -17.41
C GLY A 556 -4.57 4.37 -16.79
N TYR A 557 -4.90 4.15 -15.51
CA TYR A 557 -5.84 5.00 -14.80
C TYR A 557 -5.20 6.31 -14.31
N ASP A 558 -3.93 6.28 -13.89
CA ASP A 558 -3.18 7.48 -13.48
C ASP A 558 -3.05 8.50 -14.64
N ASP A 559 -2.72 8.01 -15.84
CA ASP A 559 -2.60 8.78 -17.07
C ASP A 559 -3.90 9.47 -17.54
N MET A 560 -5.04 9.15 -16.92
CA MET A 560 -6.31 9.85 -17.16
C MET A 560 -6.39 11.20 -16.43
N GLY A 561 -5.43 11.50 -15.56
CA GLY A 561 -5.32 12.78 -14.84
C GLY A 561 -6.04 12.81 -13.50
N TYR A 562 -6.38 11.65 -12.94
CA TYR A 562 -6.93 11.54 -11.59
C TYR A 562 -6.53 10.24 -10.91
N GLU A 563 -6.18 10.34 -9.63
CA GLU A 563 -5.49 9.27 -8.91
C GLU A 563 -6.46 8.25 -8.28
N LEU A 564 -7.19 7.46 -9.09
CA LEU A 564 -8.08 6.40 -8.56
C LEU A 564 -7.34 5.35 -7.72
N TRP A 565 -6.04 5.19 -7.94
CA TRP A 565 -5.17 4.26 -7.22
C TRP A 565 -4.71 4.84 -5.87
N LYS A 566 -4.98 6.11 -5.56
CA LYS A 566 -4.74 6.65 -4.24
C LYS A 566 -5.89 6.30 -3.30
N PRO A 567 -5.63 6.17 -1.99
CA PRO A 567 -6.61 5.65 -1.04
C PRO A 567 -7.71 6.65 -0.66
N TYR A 568 -7.64 7.91 -1.08
CA TYR A 568 -8.49 9.00 -0.57
C TYR A 568 -9.99 8.73 -0.72
N LEU A 569 -10.44 8.40 -1.93
CA LEU A 569 -11.85 8.11 -2.18
C LEU A 569 -12.35 6.93 -1.36
N ARG A 570 -11.53 5.87 -1.23
CA ARG A 570 -11.92 4.71 -0.42
C ARG A 570 -11.96 5.06 1.07
N SER A 571 -10.99 5.82 1.57
CA SER A 571 -10.94 6.25 2.97
C SER A 571 -12.20 7.05 3.36
N MET A 572 -12.67 7.92 2.46
CA MET A 572 -13.93 8.63 2.63
C MET A 572 -15.13 7.69 2.65
N MET A 573 -15.17 6.67 1.76
CA MET A 573 -16.22 5.65 1.80
C MET A 573 -16.22 4.90 3.14
N GLU A 574 -15.07 4.45 3.64
CA GLU A 574 -14.99 3.75 4.95
C GLU A 574 -15.47 4.66 6.09
N ALA A 575 -15.07 5.93 6.08
CA ALA A 575 -15.55 6.92 7.05
C ALA A 575 -17.07 7.12 7.00
N ASP A 576 -17.67 7.10 5.82
CA ASP A 576 -19.11 7.18 5.64
C ASP A 576 -19.84 5.92 6.12
N MET A 577 -19.28 4.73 5.91
CA MET A 577 -19.84 3.50 6.49
C MET A 577 -19.78 3.52 8.02
N ARG A 578 -18.69 4.03 8.59
CA ARG A 578 -18.58 4.28 10.03
C ARG A 578 -19.64 5.26 10.51
N ALA A 579 -19.90 6.35 9.77
CA ALA A 579 -20.97 7.30 10.08
C ALA A 579 -22.37 6.66 10.05
N VAL A 580 -22.63 5.72 9.14
CA VAL A 580 -23.86 4.91 9.14
C VAL A 580 -23.97 4.07 10.41
N SER A 581 -22.88 3.40 10.81
CA SER A 581 -22.87 2.58 12.03
C SER A 581 -23.12 3.39 13.32
N MET A 582 -22.76 4.68 13.32
CA MET A 582 -23.01 5.62 14.40
C MET A 582 -24.38 6.32 14.32
N GLY A 583 -25.11 6.15 13.22
CA GLY A 583 -26.40 6.81 12.99
C GLY A 583 -26.30 8.30 12.64
N THR A 584 -25.11 8.81 12.30
CA THR A 584 -24.92 10.21 11.91
C THR A 584 -25.18 10.45 10.42
N LYS A 585 -25.12 9.40 9.59
CA LYS A 585 -25.58 9.37 8.20
C LYS A 585 -26.52 8.18 7.97
N THR A 586 -27.42 8.28 7.01
CA THR A 586 -28.25 7.14 6.58
C THR A 586 -27.60 6.37 5.44
N LYS A 587 -27.90 5.07 5.33
CA LYS A 587 -27.47 4.22 4.20
C LYS A 587 -27.78 4.85 2.85
N SER A 588 -29.01 5.34 2.65
CA SER A 588 -29.44 5.92 1.38
C SER A 588 -28.65 7.16 0.97
N GLN A 589 -28.36 8.06 1.92
CA GLN A 589 -27.55 9.26 1.67
C GLN A 589 -26.13 8.90 1.24
N VAL A 590 -25.51 7.93 1.93
CA VAL A 590 -24.15 7.47 1.62
C VAL A 590 -24.09 6.81 0.24
N LEU A 591 -25.06 5.95 -0.07
CA LEU A 591 -25.17 5.32 -1.40
C LEU A 591 -25.30 6.35 -2.51
N GLU A 592 -26.20 7.32 -2.37
CA GLU A 592 -26.44 8.35 -3.38
C GLU A 592 -25.18 9.14 -3.70
N ILE A 593 -24.52 9.69 -2.66
CA ILE A 593 -23.33 10.53 -2.82
C ILE A 593 -22.17 9.72 -3.42
N CYS A 594 -21.86 8.56 -2.84
CA CYS A 594 -20.75 7.73 -3.25
C CYS A 594 -20.90 7.23 -4.69
N LEU A 595 -22.09 6.71 -5.03
CA LEU A 595 -22.34 6.18 -6.38
C LEU A 595 -22.38 7.29 -7.42
N GLN A 596 -22.87 8.50 -7.09
CA GLN A 596 -22.81 9.64 -8.00
C GLN A 596 -21.36 10.03 -8.32
N GLN A 597 -20.52 10.17 -7.31
CA GLN A 597 -19.10 10.50 -7.48
C GLN A 597 -18.37 9.44 -8.31
N MET A 598 -18.55 8.16 -7.96
CA MET A 598 -17.89 7.06 -8.68
C MET A 598 -18.42 6.85 -10.09
N LYS A 599 -19.69 7.19 -10.35
CA LYS A 599 -20.25 7.20 -11.72
C LYS A 599 -19.58 8.27 -12.57
N ALA A 600 -19.31 9.46 -12.02
CA ALA A 600 -18.60 10.51 -12.74
C ALA A 600 -17.17 10.06 -13.12
N CYS A 601 -16.42 9.49 -12.16
CA CYS A 601 -15.11 8.89 -12.44
C CYS A 601 -15.18 7.80 -13.51
N PHE A 602 -16.18 6.92 -13.44
CA PHE A 602 -16.36 5.85 -14.42
C PHE A 602 -16.64 6.37 -15.84
N LEU A 603 -17.49 7.39 -15.99
CA LEU A 603 -17.81 7.98 -17.29
C LEU A 603 -16.58 8.68 -17.90
N ASP A 604 -15.79 9.35 -17.07
CA ASP A 604 -14.53 9.93 -17.50
C ASP A 604 -13.54 8.83 -17.94
N ALA A 605 -13.38 7.77 -17.14
CA ALA A 605 -12.53 6.62 -17.50
C ALA A 605 -12.90 5.99 -18.84
N LYS A 606 -14.21 5.89 -19.10
CA LYS A 606 -14.74 5.38 -20.37
C LYS A 606 -14.40 6.30 -21.55
N THR A 607 -14.39 7.60 -21.32
CA THR A 607 -14.01 8.62 -22.32
C THR A 607 -12.50 8.56 -22.60
N ASN A 608 -11.70 8.41 -21.54
CA ASN A 608 -10.23 8.35 -21.59
C ASN A 608 -9.66 6.94 -21.75
N LYS A 609 -10.48 5.97 -22.20
CA LYS A 609 -10.10 4.55 -22.34
C LYS A 609 -8.84 4.29 -23.17
N ALA A 610 -8.46 5.22 -24.06
CA ALA A 610 -7.24 5.12 -24.85
C ALA A 610 -5.99 5.02 -23.95
N LYS A 611 -5.97 5.70 -22.79
CA LYS A 611 -4.87 5.65 -21.83
C LYS A 611 -4.64 4.24 -21.26
N LEU A 612 -5.72 3.50 -20.97
CA LEU A 612 -5.61 2.09 -20.57
C LEU A 612 -5.03 1.22 -21.69
N LEU A 613 -5.42 1.47 -22.95
CA LEU A 613 -4.87 0.74 -24.10
C LEU A 613 -3.37 1.05 -24.27
N ASP A 614 -2.98 2.32 -24.15
CA ASP A 614 -1.60 2.77 -24.29
C ASP A 614 -0.71 2.16 -23.20
N ALA A 615 -1.14 2.21 -21.94
CA ALA A 615 -0.41 1.60 -20.82
C ALA A 615 -0.29 0.08 -20.98
N MET A 616 -1.37 -0.61 -21.39
CA MET A 616 -1.34 -2.06 -21.65
C MET A 616 -0.39 -2.41 -22.80
N GLN A 617 -0.27 -1.57 -23.82
CA GLN A 617 0.60 -1.78 -24.97
C GLN A 617 2.09 -1.70 -24.64
N LEU A 618 2.47 -1.07 -23.52
CA LEU A 618 3.86 -1.08 -23.03
C LEU A 618 4.31 -2.47 -22.59
N PHE A 619 3.38 -3.31 -22.12
CA PHE A 619 3.70 -4.60 -21.52
C PHE A 619 3.15 -5.81 -22.28
N PHE A 620 2.09 -5.64 -23.08
CA PHE A 620 1.38 -6.73 -23.73
C PHE A 620 1.25 -6.51 -25.24
N GLN A 621 1.34 -7.60 -26.00
CA GLN A 621 1.13 -7.59 -27.44
C GLN A 621 -0.37 -7.45 -27.75
N ARG A 622 -0.72 -6.67 -28.78
CA ARG A 622 -2.11 -6.62 -29.25
C ARG A 622 -2.52 -7.97 -29.81
N SER A 623 -3.75 -8.37 -29.49
CA SER A 623 -4.40 -9.53 -30.10
C SER A 623 -4.67 -9.21 -31.57
N ASN A 624 -4.02 -9.91 -32.48
CA ASN A 624 -4.37 -9.90 -33.91
C ASN A 624 -5.69 -10.66 -34.10
N ARG A 625 -6.81 -10.06 -33.70
CA ARG A 625 -8.13 -10.41 -34.22
C ARG A 625 -8.51 -9.37 -35.28
N PRO A 626 -8.78 -9.78 -36.51
CA PRO A 626 -9.12 -8.85 -37.57
C PRO A 626 -10.51 -8.25 -37.28
N GLN A 627 -10.55 -6.98 -36.86
CA GLN A 627 -11.57 -6.08 -37.41
C GLN A 627 -11.03 -5.67 -38.78
N GLY A 628 -11.78 -6.00 -39.82
CA GLY A 628 -11.33 -6.03 -41.22
C GLY A 628 -10.44 -4.86 -41.64
N GLY A 629 -9.33 -5.21 -42.29
CA GLY A 629 -8.38 -4.29 -42.91
C GLY A 629 -7.05 -5.01 -43.17
N ASP A 630 -6.61 -4.99 -44.42
CA ASP A 630 -5.51 -5.78 -45.01
C ASP A 630 -4.25 -6.02 -44.17
N VAL A 631 -3.80 -7.27 -44.19
CA VAL A 631 -2.50 -7.72 -43.67
C VAL A 631 -1.40 -7.27 -44.63
N ASN A 632 -0.67 -6.20 -44.30
CA ASN A 632 0.61 -5.91 -44.93
C ASN A 632 1.70 -6.82 -44.33
N GLN A 633 1.90 -8.00 -44.95
CA GLN A 633 3.14 -8.77 -44.78
C GLN A 633 4.30 -7.98 -45.41
N GLY A 634 5.30 -7.57 -44.61
CA GLY A 634 6.51 -6.92 -45.14
C GLY A 634 7.34 -7.89 -45.98
N ALA A 635 7.81 -7.44 -47.15
CA ALA A 635 8.58 -8.27 -48.08
C ALA A 635 9.90 -8.80 -47.47
N ALA A 636 10.22 -10.06 -47.75
CA ALA A 636 11.45 -10.72 -47.33
C ALA A 636 12.68 -10.11 -48.02
N VAL A 637 13.76 -9.91 -47.27
CA VAL A 637 15.00 -9.23 -47.72
C VAL A 637 16.15 -10.22 -47.89
N ARG A 638 16.34 -11.15 -46.95
CA ARG A 638 17.35 -12.22 -47.00
C ARG A 638 17.06 -13.31 -45.95
N PRO A 639 17.62 -14.52 -46.08
CA PRO A 639 17.64 -15.50 -45.00
C PRO A 639 18.35 -14.96 -43.74
N CYS A 640 17.83 -15.31 -42.56
CA CYS A 640 18.42 -14.93 -41.28
C CYS A 640 19.73 -15.69 -41.03
N GLY A 641 20.84 -14.97 -40.99
CA GLY A 641 22.17 -15.56 -40.71
C GLY A 641 22.41 -15.99 -39.26
N ALA A 642 21.44 -15.84 -38.36
CA ALA A 642 21.58 -16.24 -36.95
C ALA A 642 20.84 -17.55 -36.62
N CYS A 643 19.59 -17.70 -37.08
CA CYS A 643 18.82 -18.93 -36.87
C CYS A 643 18.79 -19.85 -38.09
N PHE A 644 19.08 -19.35 -39.30
CA PHE A 644 19.01 -20.10 -40.57
C PHE A 644 17.64 -20.72 -40.93
N GLU A 645 16.64 -20.60 -40.05
CA GLU A 645 15.30 -21.20 -40.17
C GLU A 645 14.23 -20.25 -40.72
N SER A 646 14.53 -18.96 -40.88
CA SER A 646 13.53 -17.94 -41.27
C SER A 646 14.16 -16.78 -42.02
N ASP A 647 13.35 -16.05 -42.78
CA ASP A 647 13.79 -14.84 -43.47
C ASP A 647 13.83 -13.62 -42.55
N MET A 648 14.55 -12.59 -42.98
CA MET A 648 14.53 -11.25 -42.42
C MET A 648 13.71 -10.35 -43.33
N ALA A 649 12.82 -9.55 -42.74
CA ALA A 649 11.93 -8.65 -43.47
C ALA A 649 12.17 -7.19 -43.06
N LEU A 650 11.93 -6.27 -44.00
CA LEU A 650 11.95 -4.83 -43.73
C LEU A 650 10.77 -4.47 -42.82
N LYS A 651 11.06 -3.84 -41.68
CA LYS A 651 10.10 -3.50 -40.63
C LYS A 651 10.31 -2.05 -40.20
N ARG A 652 9.22 -1.40 -39.78
CA ARG A 652 9.26 -0.09 -39.11
C ARG A 652 9.09 -0.33 -37.61
N THR A 653 9.97 0.24 -36.80
CA THR A 653 9.91 0.17 -35.35
C THR A 653 8.84 1.12 -34.80
N PRO A 654 8.44 0.98 -33.52
CA PRO A 654 7.47 1.87 -32.90
C PRO A 654 7.87 3.35 -32.87
N ASN A 655 9.18 3.65 -32.89
CA ASN A 655 9.70 5.03 -32.94
C ASN A 655 9.79 5.60 -34.38
N GLY A 656 9.32 4.85 -35.37
CA GLY A 656 9.30 5.23 -36.78
C GLY A 656 10.58 4.91 -37.55
N SER A 657 11.65 4.44 -36.91
CA SER A 657 12.90 4.03 -37.58
C SER A 657 12.72 2.73 -38.37
N LEU A 658 13.53 2.54 -39.41
CA LEU A 658 13.47 1.36 -40.27
C LEU A 658 14.57 0.37 -39.88
N MET A 659 14.24 -0.92 -39.87
CA MET A 659 15.17 -2.01 -39.59
C MET A 659 14.81 -3.23 -40.44
N VAL A 660 15.76 -4.15 -40.63
CA VAL A 660 15.48 -5.47 -41.20
C VAL A 660 15.63 -6.50 -40.08
N GLY A 661 14.54 -7.16 -39.70
CA GLY A 661 14.50 -8.06 -38.53
C GLY A 661 14.02 -9.46 -38.89
N CYS A 662 14.49 -10.47 -38.14
CA CYS A 662 14.04 -11.85 -38.32
C CYS A 662 12.51 -11.96 -38.20
N MET A 663 11.90 -12.79 -39.05
CA MET A 663 10.46 -13.07 -39.01
C MET A 663 10.06 -13.94 -37.82
N SER A 664 10.99 -14.74 -37.28
CA SER A 664 10.78 -15.60 -36.09
C SER A 664 11.01 -14.90 -34.75
N TYR A 665 10.96 -13.56 -34.70
CA TYR A 665 10.94 -12.85 -33.42
C TYR A 665 9.66 -13.21 -32.63
N PRO A 666 9.73 -13.50 -31.31
CA PRO A 666 10.87 -13.29 -30.41
C PRO A 666 11.86 -14.44 -30.29
N LEU A 667 11.60 -15.60 -30.92
CA LEU A 667 12.48 -16.78 -30.87
C LEU A 667 13.87 -16.50 -31.45
N CYS A 668 13.95 -15.66 -32.50
CA CYS A 668 15.20 -15.14 -33.03
C CYS A 668 15.21 -13.60 -33.01
N ARG A 669 16.15 -13.00 -32.27
CA ARG A 669 16.27 -11.54 -32.10
C ARG A 669 17.23 -10.87 -33.09
N ASN A 670 17.61 -11.56 -34.17
CA ASN A 670 18.56 -11.02 -35.14
C ASN A 670 17.96 -9.82 -35.90
N VAL A 671 18.74 -8.74 -36.00
CA VAL A 671 18.31 -7.47 -36.58
C VAL A 671 19.48 -6.74 -37.25
N VAL A 672 19.19 -6.14 -38.41
CA VAL A 672 20.06 -5.18 -39.09
C VAL A 672 19.41 -3.82 -38.99
N TRP A 673 20.00 -2.96 -38.16
CA TRP A 673 19.56 -1.58 -38.00
C TRP A 673 20.03 -0.71 -39.17
N LEU A 674 19.11 0.05 -39.76
CA LEU A 674 19.39 0.93 -40.90
C LEU A 674 19.72 2.36 -40.43
N PRO A 675 20.36 3.18 -41.29
CA PRO A 675 20.64 4.59 -40.98
C PRO A 675 19.40 5.37 -40.52
N GLY A 676 19.58 6.22 -39.52
CA GLY A 676 18.51 7.07 -38.97
C GLY A 676 17.92 8.05 -39.98
N SER A 677 18.72 8.48 -40.97
CA SER A 677 18.37 9.48 -41.98
C SER A 677 17.39 8.98 -43.07
N ILE A 678 17.01 7.71 -43.04
CA ILE A 678 16.07 7.12 -44.01
C ILE A 678 14.65 7.60 -43.71
N SER A 679 13.95 8.16 -44.70
CA SER A 679 12.52 8.49 -44.62
C SER A 679 11.64 7.36 -45.13
N GLU A 680 12.05 6.71 -46.22
CA GLU A 680 11.32 5.63 -46.88
C GLU A 680 12.29 4.53 -47.34
N ALA A 681 11.84 3.27 -47.27
CA ALA A 681 12.57 2.14 -47.81
C ALA A 681 11.59 1.11 -48.37
N SER A 682 11.89 0.54 -49.54
CA SER A 682 11.08 -0.50 -50.17
C SER A 682 11.97 -1.61 -50.74
N VAL A 683 11.66 -2.86 -50.43
CA VAL A 683 12.37 -4.03 -50.99
C VAL A 683 12.05 -4.15 -52.47
N THR A 684 13.07 -4.38 -53.29
CA THR A 684 12.95 -4.55 -54.75
C THR A 684 13.12 -6.02 -55.14
N THR A 685 12.82 -6.36 -56.39
CA THR A 685 13.07 -7.69 -56.96
C THR A 685 14.53 -7.93 -57.38
N ASN A 686 15.37 -6.89 -57.37
CA ASN A 686 16.78 -6.99 -57.74
C ASN A 686 17.58 -7.71 -56.63
N ILE A 687 18.42 -8.66 -57.01
CA ILE A 687 19.27 -9.42 -56.08
C ILE A 687 20.70 -8.89 -56.15
N CYS A 688 21.35 -8.70 -55.00
CA CYS A 688 22.74 -8.30 -54.94
C CYS A 688 23.64 -9.40 -55.56
N PRO A 689 24.49 -9.07 -56.56
CA PRO A 689 25.35 -10.05 -57.21
C PRO A 689 26.56 -10.48 -56.37
N THR A 690 26.83 -9.79 -55.25
CA THR A 690 28.06 -9.97 -54.46
C THR A 690 27.82 -10.70 -53.13
N CYS A 691 26.65 -10.58 -52.51
CA CYS A 691 26.42 -11.10 -51.17
C CYS A 691 25.98 -12.57 -51.19
N THR A 692 26.72 -13.41 -50.47
CA THR A 692 26.40 -14.81 -50.20
C THR A 692 26.39 -15.09 -48.69
N PRO A 693 25.58 -16.05 -48.19
CA PRO A 693 24.56 -16.79 -48.92
C PRO A 693 23.39 -15.89 -49.35
N GLY A 694 22.95 -16.06 -50.61
CA GLY A 694 21.84 -15.33 -51.21
C GLY A 694 20.57 -16.18 -51.31
N PRO A 695 19.44 -15.59 -51.75
CA PRO A 695 19.33 -14.24 -52.28
C PRO A 695 19.33 -13.14 -51.20
N VAL A 696 20.00 -12.03 -51.49
CA VAL A 696 19.87 -10.77 -50.73
C VAL A 696 19.22 -9.75 -51.67
N PHE A 697 17.96 -9.42 -51.41
CA PHE A 697 17.22 -8.44 -52.20
C PHE A 697 17.71 -7.02 -51.90
N MET A 698 17.85 -6.21 -52.95
CA MET A 698 18.19 -4.81 -52.85
C MET A 698 16.99 -4.01 -52.34
N ILE A 699 17.26 -2.97 -51.56
CA ILE A 699 16.27 -2.07 -51.00
C ILE A 699 16.50 -0.69 -51.61
N GLN A 700 15.43 -0.10 -52.14
CA GLN A 700 15.43 1.30 -52.56
C GLN A 700 15.28 2.15 -51.31
N PHE A 701 16.33 2.89 -50.96
CA PHE A 701 16.35 3.84 -49.85
C PHE A 701 16.10 5.25 -50.35
N LYS A 702 15.35 6.03 -49.56
CA LYS A 702 15.19 7.46 -49.71
C LYS A 702 15.58 8.15 -48.41
N PHE A 703 16.59 9.01 -48.48
CA PHE A 703 17.17 9.72 -47.35
C PHE A 703 16.63 11.14 -47.22
N ARG A 704 16.56 11.66 -45.99
CA ARG A 704 16.26 13.07 -45.77
C ARG A 704 17.48 13.91 -46.15
N ARG A 705 17.35 14.78 -47.16
CA ARG A 705 18.45 15.57 -47.75
C ARG A 705 19.26 16.37 -46.72
N LEU A 706 18.63 16.86 -45.66
CA LEU A 706 19.29 17.66 -44.62
C LEU A 706 20.06 16.82 -43.60
N GLU A 707 19.95 15.49 -43.66
CA GLU A 707 20.56 14.54 -42.71
C GLU A 707 21.63 13.64 -43.33
N ILE A 708 21.96 13.86 -44.62
CA ILE A 708 23.07 13.19 -45.32
C ILE A 708 24.03 14.22 -45.91
N PRO A 709 25.34 13.94 -46.03
CA PRO A 709 26.27 14.86 -46.64
C PRO A 709 25.92 15.15 -48.12
N PRO A 710 26.20 16.36 -48.64
CA PRO A 710 25.72 16.80 -49.95
C PRO A 710 26.26 15.98 -51.13
N ASN A 711 27.35 15.24 -50.95
CA ASN A 711 27.95 14.34 -51.94
C ASN A 711 27.27 12.96 -52.04
N TYR A 712 26.24 12.67 -51.23
CA TYR A 712 25.43 11.45 -51.33
C TYR A 712 24.08 11.73 -51.99
N ASP A 713 23.60 10.76 -52.77
CA ASP A 713 22.27 10.83 -53.38
C ASP A 713 21.19 10.58 -52.30
N VAL A 714 20.08 11.31 -52.43
CA VAL A 714 18.86 11.09 -51.64
C VAL A 714 18.24 9.76 -51.97
N ASN A 715 18.34 9.28 -53.21
CA ASN A 715 17.85 7.97 -53.60
C ASN A 715 19.03 7.02 -53.78
N HIS A 716 19.05 5.91 -53.05
CA HIS A 716 20.11 4.90 -53.15
C HIS A 716 19.50 3.51 -53.24
N LEU A 717 19.87 2.75 -54.27
CA LEU A 717 19.51 1.33 -54.35
C LEU A 717 20.67 0.53 -53.74
N GLY A 718 20.44 -0.05 -52.56
CA GLY A 718 21.51 -0.70 -51.80
C GLY A 718 21.12 -2.05 -51.20
N CYS A 719 22.11 -2.80 -50.71
CA CYS A 719 21.85 -4.08 -50.04
C CYS A 719 22.34 -4.09 -48.59
N ILE A 720 21.68 -4.89 -47.75
CA ILE A 720 22.07 -5.08 -46.34
C ILE A 720 23.03 -6.27 -46.14
N GLY A 721 23.55 -6.83 -47.22
CA GLY A 721 24.43 -8.00 -47.18
C GLY A 721 25.88 -7.69 -46.78
N GLY A 722 26.22 -6.40 -46.62
CA GLY A 722 27.53 -5.93 -46.13
C GLY A 722 28.50 -5.48 -47.22
N CYS A 723 28.18 -5.65 -48.51
CA CYS A 723 29.04 -5.19 -49.61
C CYS A 723 28.78 -3.74 -50.05
N ASP A 724 27.72 -3.09 -49.55
CA ASP A 724 27.35 -1.74 -49.92
C ASP A 724 28.12 -0.70 -49.09
N SER A 725 29.16 -0.11 -49.69
CA SER A 725 30.02 0.86 -49.02
C SER A 725 29.32 2.20 -48.73
N ILE A 726 28.33 2.59 -49.54
CA ILE A 726 27.55 3.82 -49.37
C ILE A 726 26.62 3.68 -48.17
N LEU A 727 25.87 2.59 -48.09
CA LEU A 727 24.96 2.33 -46.97
C LEU A 727 25.75 2.19 -45.65
N ARG A 728 26.93 1.56 -45.69
CA ARG A 728 27.82 1.48 -44.53
C ARG A 728 28.30 2.86 -44.07
N ALA A 729 28.82 3.68 -44.99
CA ALA A 729 29.28 5.03 -44.68
C ALA A 729 28.15 5.91 -44.12
N LEU A 730 26.95 5.87 -44.72
CA LEU A 730 25.79 6.61 -44.21
C LEU A 730 25.30 6.09 -42.86
N THR A 731 25.46 4.79 -42.56
CA THR A 731 25.14 4.25 -41.23
C THR A 731 26.10 4.78 -40.16
N GLU A 732 27.38 4.92 -40.49
CA GLU A 732 28.40 5.48 -39.60
C GLU A 732 28.20 6.99 -39.38
N ILE A 733 27.92 7.75 -40.45
CA ILE A 733 27.75 9.20 -40.40
C ILE A 733 26.44 9.60 -39.73
N CYS A 734 25.32 8.98 -40.10
CA CYS A 734 23.99 9.39 -39.66
C CYS A 734 23.52 8.62 -38.40
N GLY A 735 24.30 7.65 -37.94
CA GLY A 735 23.93 6.72 -36.87
C GLY A 735 22.81 5.76 -37.28
N ARG A 736 22.58 4.75 -36.43
CA ARG A 736 21.43 3.84 -36.53
C ARG A 736 20.27 4.45 -35.74
N GLY A 737 19.03 4.22 -36.15
CA GLY A 737 17.82 4.81 -35.56
C GLY A 737 17.45 4.41 -34.12
N GLN A 738 18.40 4.45 -33.18
CA GLN A 738 18.25 4.57 -31.72
C GLN A 738 19.60 4.83 -31.02
N ARG A 739 19.69 5.92 -30.23
CA ARG A 739 20.63 6.05 -29.09
C ARG A 739 19.84 5.78 -27.82
N ASN A 740 20.26 4.77 -27.05
CA ASN A 740 20.55 4.84 -25.60
C ASN A 740 20.66 3.43 -25.00
N ILE A 741 21.89 2.92 -24.90
CA ILE A 741 22.37 2.09 -23.78
C ILE A 741 23.87 2.39 -23.62
N ALA A 742 24.23 3.15 -22.59
CA ALA A 742 25.53 3.03 -21.95
C ALA A 742 25.26 2.48 -20.54
N GLY A 743 25.41 1.17 -20.41
CA GLY A 743 25.42 0.42 -19.17
C GLY A 743 26.48 -0.65 -19.32
N THR A 744 27.52 -0.51 -18.50
CA THR A 744 28.66 -1.41 -18.32
C THR A 744 28.32 -2.90 -18.33
N GLY A 745 29.22 -3.72 -18.89
CA GLY A 745 29.27 -5.17 -18.66
C GLY A 745 30.72 -5.65 -18.55
N ARG A 746 31.12 -6.05 -17.33
CA ARG A 746 32.40 -6.65 -16.95
C ARG A 746 32.59 -8.05 -17.58
N GLY A 747 33.83 -8.47 -17.77
CA GLY A 747 34.22 -9.87 -17.92
C GLY A 747 35.71 -10.08 -17.64
N GLN A 748 36.01 -10.80 -16.56
CA GLN A 748 37.34 -11.30 -16.19
C GLN A 748 37.80 -12.39 -17.17
N GLU A 749 39.09 -12.43 -17.48
CA GLU A 749 39.90 -13.62 -17.79
C GLU A 749 41.36 -13.20 -17.53
N GLY A 750 42.13 -13.85 -16.66
CA GLY A 750 42.73 -15.15 -16.89
C GLY A 750 44.17 -14.95 -17.37
N ARG A 751 45.15 -15.10 -16.47
CA ARG A 751 46.60 -15.11 -16.76
C ARG A 751 46.92 -16.16 -17.81
N GLU A 752 47.70 -15.80 -18.84
CA GLU A 752 48.95 -16.46 -19.24
C GLU A 752 49.65 -15.69 -20.38
N THR A 753 50.92 -15.34 -20.14
CA THR A 753 51.93 -14.79 -21.08
C THR A 753 52.39 -15.86 -22.10
N PRO A 754 52.91 -15.55 -23.32
CA PRO A 754 54.17 -14.79 -23.44
C PRO A 754 54.48 -13.97 -24.72
N ARG A 755 55.36 -12.97 -24.48
CA ARG A 755 56.57 -12.57 -25.24
C ARG A 755 56.48 -11.99 -26.68
N SER A 756 57.09 -10.79 -26.77
CA SER A 756 58.11 -10.39 -27.78
C SER A 756 57.57 -10.09 -29.19
N THR A 757 57.94 -9.06 -29.96
CA THR A 757 59.13 -8.19 -30.00
C THR A 757 58.88 -7.06 -31.04
N THR A 758 59.49 -5.90 -30.81
CA THR A 758 60.11 -4.98 -31.80
C THR A 758 59.32 -4.30 -32.93
N ASN A 759 59.46 -2.97 -32.89
CA ASN A 759 59.93 -2.06 -33.95
C ASN A 759 59.00 -1.64 -35.08
N GLY A 760 59.02 -0.31 -35.29
CA GLY A 760 59.23 0.22 -36.64
C GLY A 760 58.20 1.22 -37.13
N THR A 761 58.27 2.42 -36.55
CA THR A 761 57.93 3.72 -37.15
C THR A 761 57.75 3.78 -38.68
N HIS A 762 56.66 4.41 -39.13
CA HIS A 762 56.74 5.55 -40.06
C HIS A 762 55.52 6.49 -39.90
N SER A 763 55.87 7.77 -39.78
CA SER A 763 55.12 8.98 -39.45
C SER A 763 54.16 9.51 -40.51
N ARG A 764 53.07 10.17 -40.06
CA ARG A 764 52.71 11.55 -40.44
C ARG A 764 52.04 12.27 -39.27
N LEU A 765 52.70 13.31 -38.74
CA LEU A 765 52.16 14.22 -37.73
C LEU A 765 51.21 15.23 -38.39
N LEU A 766 50.05 15.46 -37.78
CA LEU A 766 49.19 16.62 -38.03
C LEU A 766 49.28 17.55 -36.82
N SER A 767 49.51 18.83 -37.04
CA SER A 767 49.50 19.90 -36.03
C SER A 767 48.07 20.31 -35.66
N CYS A 768 47.84 20.71 -34.41
CA CYS A 768 46.55 21.19 -33.91
C CYS A 768 46.12 22.45 -34.66
N THR A 769 44.89 22.48 -35.19
CA THR A 769 44.39 23.60 -36.01
C THR A 769 44.09 24.88 -35.24
N ASN A 770 44.04 24.85 -33.90
CA ASN A 770 43.80 26.05 -33.08
C ASN A 770 45.09 26.83 -32.74
N CYS A 771 46.21 26.12 -32.52
CA CYS A 771 47.47 26.74 -32.08
C CYS A 771 48.70 26.37 -32.94
N ASN A 772 48.51 25.54 -33.97
CA ASN A 772 49.55 25.04 -34.89
C ASN A 772 50.73 24.30 -34.24
N GLN A 773 50.58 23.78 -33.02
CA GLN A 773 51.58 22.92 -32.37
C GLN A 773 51.26 21.43 -32.57
N THR A 774 52.29 20.58 -32.59
CA THR A 774 52.14 19.12 -32.76
C THR A 774 52.05 18.42 -31.41
N GLY A 775 51.26 17.35 -31.32
CA GLY A 775 51.18 16.48 -30.14
C GLY A 775 49.84 16.47 -29.38
N HIS A 776 48.82 17.23 -29.81
CA HIS A 776 47.46 17.18 -29.26
C HIS A 776 46.41 17.51 -30.33
N SER A 777 45.14 17.15 -30.08
CA SER A 777 44.01 17.43 -30.97
C SER A 777 43.41 18.83 -30.71
N PHE A 778 42.53 19.31 -31.59
CA PHE A 778 41.82 20.60 -31.41
C PHE A 778 41.05 20.66 -30.08
N ASP A 779 40.50 19.54 -29.63
CA ASP A 779 39.64 19.47 -28.45
C ASP A 779 40.42 19.49 -27.12
N ASP A 780 41.71 19.17 -27.14
CA ASP A 780 42.60 19.17 -25.97
C ASP A 780 43.54 20.40 -25.93
N CYS A 781 43.19 21.48 -26.64
CA CYS A 781 44.07 22.64 -26.77
C CYS A 781 44.12 23.48 -25.48
N PRO A 782 45.30 23.66 -24.83
CA PRO A 782 45.42 24.34 -23.53
C PRO A 782 45.09 25.84 -23.55
N SER A 783 44.95 26.43 -24.73
CA SER A 783 44.66 27.86 -24.92
C SER A 783 43.17 28.22 -24.86
N ARG A 784 42.29 27.26 -24.51
CA ARG A 784 40.86 27.54 -24.34
C ARG A 784 40.59 28.16 -22.96
N PHE A 785 40.32 29.47 -22.99
CA PHE A 785 39.65 30.36 -22.01
C PHE A 785 40.49 31.43 -21.30
N VAL A 786 40.27 32.71 -21.66
CA VAL A 786 40.22 33.89 -20.75
C VAL A 786 39.31 35.01 -21.34
N ASN A 787 38.15 35.24 -20.69
CA ASN A 787 37.42 36.49 -20.30
C ASN A 787 37.22 37.72 -21.25
N PRO A 788 36.45 38.76 -20.84
CA PRO A 788 35.04 38.83 -20.41
C PRO A 788 34.29 40.01 -21.11
N ARG A 789 32.94 40.08 -21.12
CA ARG A 789 32.22 41.38 -21.30
C ARG A 789 30.72 41.33 -20.95
N MET A 790 30.31 42.35 -20.20
CA MET A 790 28.94 42.68 -19.79
C MET A 790 27.97 42.90 -20.96
N PRO A 791 26.64 42.79 -20.73
CA PRO A 791 25.65 43.43 -21.59
C PRO A 791 24.90 44.57 -20.88
N GLN A 792 24.93 45.76 -21.51
CA GLN A 792 23.88 46.77 -21.39
C GLN A 792 22.72 46.42 -22.34
N SER A 793 21.51 46.47 -21.78
CA SER A 793 20.19 46.76 -22.38
C SER A 793 20.08 46.89 -23.90
N THR A 794 19.17 46.09 -24.50
CA THR A 794 18.04 46.63 -25.27
C THR A 794 16.86 45.65 -25.30
N ARG A 795 15.66 46.24 -25.23
CA ARG A 795 14.34 45.64 -25.05
C ARG A 795 13.93 44.66 -26.17
N SER A 796 13.18 43.62 -25.79
CA SER A 796 12.00 43.17 -26.54
C SER A 796 11.00 42.48 -25.61
N ASN A 797 9.78 42.99 -25.64
CA ASN A 797 8.58 42.48 -24.98
C ASN A 797 8.27 41.04 -25.40
N ASN A 798 7.99 40.17 -24.42
CA ASN A 798 6.79 39.31 -24.46
C ASN A 798 6.55 38.67 -23.09
N GLY A 799 5.42 39.03 -22.49
CA GLY A 799 5.00 38.54 -21.19
C GLY A 799 4.53 37.09 -21.23
N ARG A 800 5.09 36.29 -20.31
CA ARG A 800 4.43 35.18 -19.63
C ARG A 800 4.87 35.28 -18.16
N TYR A 801 3.91 35.46 -17.27
CA TYR A 801 4.11 35.47 -15.83
C TYR A 801 4.72 34.12 -15.41
N SER A 802 5.95 34.13 -14.88
CA SER A 802 6.51 33.01 -14.13
C SER A 802 6.11 33.21 -12.66
N ASP A 803 5.36 32.26 -12.10
CA ASP A 803 5.06 32.18 -10.67
C ASP A 803 6.32 31.83 -9.87
N GLN A 804 7.24 32.79 -9.71
CA GLN A 804 8.27 32.73 -8.67
C GLN A 804 7.72 33.42 -7.44
N LEU A 805 7.50 32.65 -6.37
CA LEU A 805 7.09 33.18 -5.07
C LEU A 805 8.16 34.16 -4.56
N PRO A 806 7.85 35.46 -4.38
CA PRO A 806 8.82 36.42 -3.88
C PRO A 806 9.02 36.25 -2.37
N CYS A 807 10.27 36.33 -1.92
CA CYS A 807 10.63 36.32 -0.51
C CYS A 807 9.95 37.49 0.22
N ARG A 808 9.11 37.21 1.21
CA ARG A 808 8.41 38.28 1.96
C ARG A 808 9.32 39.08 2.90
N GLN A 809 10.57 38.66 3.08
CA GLN A 809 11.52 39.29 3.98
C GLN A 809 12.52 40.22 3.25
N CYS A 810 13.01 39.83 2.07
CA CYS A 810 13.99 40.64 1.32
C CYS A 810 13.57 40.93 -0.14
N GLY A 811 12.43 40.40 -0.60
CA GLY A 811 11.95 40.58 -1.98
C GLY A 811 12.69 39.76 -3.04
N GLY A 812 13.73 39.01 -2.67
CA GLY A 812 14.48 38.14 -3.58
C GLY A 812 13.71 36.88 -4.02
N PRO A 813 14.16 36.17 -5.08
CA PRO A 813 13.49 34.97 -5.57
C PRO A 813 13.60 33.82 -4.56
N CYS A 814 12.51 33.05 -4.42
CA CYS A 814 12.51 31.79 -3.67
C CYS A 814 12.61 30.59 -4.60
N VAL A 815 13.28 29.54 -4.12
CA VAL A 815 13.38 28.24 -4.79
C VAL A 815 12.58 27.21 -4.03
N GLN A 816 11.82 26.41 -4.76
CA GLN A 816 11.10 25.26 -4.23
C GLN A 816 12.07 24.10 -3.96
N ARG A 817 11.91 23.45 -2.82
CA ARG A 817 12.71 22.32 -2.33
C ARG A 817 11.79 21.28 -1.69
N THR A 818 12.25 20.04 -1.62
CA THR A 818 11.53 18.96 -0.94
C THR A 818 12.28 18.61 0.34
N ALA A 819 11.56 18.53 1.46
CA ALA A 819 12.12 18.14 2.73
C ALA A 819 12.46 16.65 2.75
N ASN A 820 13.60 16.33 3.38
CA ASN A 820 14.08 14.96 3.56
C ASN A 820 14.26 14.61 5.05
N THR A 821 13.71 15.43 5.96
CA THR A 821 13.71 15.13 7.40
C THR A 821 12.65 14.07 7.70
N GLU A 822 12.91 13.22 8.70
CA GLU A 822 12.09 12.05 9.03
C GLU A 822 10.58 12.35 9.15
N ASN A 823 10.23 13.51 9.72
CA ASN A 823 8.84 13.92 9.93
C ASN A 823 8.19 14.65 8.74
N ASN A 824 8.96 15.08 7.74
CA ASN A 824 8.47 15.90 6.62
C ASN A 824 8.93 15.40 5.25
N ARG A 825 9.43 14.16 5.17
CA ARG A 825 9.95 13.58 3.93
C ARG A 825 8.90 13.65 2.83
N GLY A 826 9.23 14.30 1.72
CA GLY A 826 8.34 14.51 0.58
C GLY A 826 7.53 15.81 0.60
N ARG A 827 7.49 16.56 1.72
CA ARG A 827 6.82 17.88 1.76
C ARG A 827 7.64 18.93 1.02
N LYS A 828 6.99 19.77 0.22
CA LYS A 828 7.61 20.84 -0.56
C LYS A 828 7.59 22.17 0.20
N PHE A 829 8.62 22.98 0.05
CA PHE A 829 8.75 24.30 0.66
C PHE A 829 9.51 25.27 -0.24
N TYR A 830 9.34 26.57 -0.03
CA TYR A 830 10.09 27.64 -0.68
C TYR A 830 11.10 28.24 0.29
N LYS A 831 12.35 28.40 -0.14
CA LYS A 831 13.41 29.08 0.62
C LYS A 831 13.99 30.22 -0.21
N CYS A 832 14.33 31.35 0.42
CA CYS A 832 15.04 32.43 -0.26
C CYS A 832 16.45 31.99 -0.70
N GLN A 833 16.88 32.46 -1.87
CA GLN A 833 18.23 32.17 -2.39
C GLN A 833 19.34 32.99 -1.72
N SER A 834 19.03 34.09 -1.04
CA SER A 834 20.04 34.91 -0.35
C SER A 834 20.50 34.21 0.92
N GLU A 835 21.81 33.98 1.05
CA GLU A 835 22.41 33.28 2.20
C GLU A 835 22.19 34.01 3.53
N ASP A 836 22.07 35.34 3.50
CA ASP A 836 21.76 36.17 4.67
C ASP A 836 20.26 36.24 5.00
N CYS A 837 19.39 35.59 4.19
CA CYS A 837 17.94 35.63 4.34
C CYS A 837 17.37 34.27 4.74
N GLY A 838 17.00 34.14 6.02
CA GLY A 838 16.39 32.92 6.57
C GLY A 838 14.93 32.66 6.17
N PHE A 839 14.41 33.33 5.13
CA PHE A 839 13.01 33.18 4.74
C PHE A 839 12.73 31.78 4.17
N PHE A 840 11.70 31.15 4.75
CA PHE A 840 11.24 29.81 4.43
C PHE A 840 9.71 29.73 4.63
N ILE A 841 9.01 29.04 3.73
CA ILE A 841 7.57 28.75 3.88
C ILE A 841 7.24 27.40 3.22
N TRP A 842 6.39 26.60 3.85
CA TRP A 842 5.92 25.36 3.24
C TRP A 842 4.93 25.63 2.11
N GLU A 843 4.90 24.78 1.08
CA GLU A 843 4.03 24.94 -0.09
C GLU A 843 2.54 24.89 0.30
N ASP A 844 2.18 24.01 1.24
CA ASP A 844 0.83 23.91 1.80
C ASP A 844 0.40 25.18 2.56
N ASN A 845 1.34 25.86 3.24
CA ASN A 845 1.08 27.10 3.96
C ASN A 845 0.92 28.34 3.04
N ILE A 846 1.23 28.25 1.75
CA ILE A 846 1.01 29.34 0.79
C ILE A 846 -0.47 29.42 0.40
N LEU A 847 -1.16 28.28 0.35
CA LEU A 847 -2.58 28.18 0.00
C LEU A 847 -3.48 28.72 1.12
N ASP A 848 -3.09 28.55 2.39
CA ASP A 848 -3.85 29.02 3.55
C ASP A 848 -3.79 30.56 3.76
N ASN A 849 -2.81 31.25 3.15
CA ASN A 849 -2.53 32.66 3.40
C ASN A 849 -3.08 33.62 2.31
N ALA A 850 -3.92 33.12 1.39
CA ALA A 850 -4.63 33.92 0.41
C ALA A 850 -5.96 34.53 0.95
N GLY A 851 -6.34 34.20 2.19
CA GLY A 851 -7.51 34.75 2.86
C GLY A 851 -7.18 35.52 4.14
N GLY A 852 -7.17 36.86 4.07
CA GLY A 852 -7.42 37.72 5.24
C GLY A 852 -6.19 38.35 5.91
N GLN A 853 -6.06 39.67 5.72
CA GLN A 853 -5.19 40.55 6.49
C GLN A 853 -5.61 40.61 7.97
N GLY A 854 -4.66 40.55 8.88
CA GLY A 854 -4.88 40.79 10.31
C GLY A 854 -3.58 40.86 11.11
N VAL A 855 -3.03 42.07 11.22
CA VAL A 855 -1.87 42.42 12.06
C VAL A 855 -2.22 42.29 13.54
N GLY A 856 -1.37 41.68 14.37
CA GLY A 856 -1.23 42.12 15.77
C GLY A 856 -0.94 41.09 16.87
N ARG A 857 0.35 41.03 17.24
CA ARG A 857 0.93 40.97 18.60
C ARG A 857 0.95 39.68 19.43
N ALA A 858 2.19 39.41 19.87
CA ALA A 858 2.62 38.50 20.92
C ALA A 858 2.20 38.90 22.35
N ARG A 859 2.14 37.87 23.21
CA ARG A 859 2.16 37.78 24.71
C ARG A 859 1.06 36.81 25.12
N GLY A 860 1.18 35.88 26.06
CA GLY A 860 2.13 35.59 27.13
C GLY A 860 1.37 34.65 28.09
N ARG A 861 2.09 33.74 28.77
CA ARG A 861 1.52 32.77 29.72
C ARG A 861 0.65 33.44 30.80
N GLY A 862 -0.46 32.80 31.19
CA GLY A 862 -1.27 33.20 32.33
C GLY A 862 -2.42 32.23 32.60
N ALA A 863 -2.56 31.84 33.85
CA ALA A 863 -3.30 30.68 34.32
C ALA A 863 -4.77 30.99 34.73
N ARG A 864 -5.54 29.90 34.81
CA ARG A 864 -6.66 29.63 35.75
C ARG A 864 -7.98 30.42 35.66
N SER A 865 -9.02 29.58 35.70
CA SER A 865 -10.23 29.67 36.53
C SER A 865 -11.52 30.04 35.82
N ALA A 866 -12.45 29.11 35.98
CA ALA A 866 -13.87 29.20 35.72
C ALA A 866 -14.54 30.38 36.46
N THR A 867 -15.67 30.83 35.89
CA THR A 867 -16.92 31.02 36.64
C THR A 867 -18.09 31.16 35.67
N ALA A 868 -19.20 30.52 36.03
CA ALA A 868 -20.46 30.54 35.33
C ALA A 868 -21.38 31.66 35.85
N SER A 869 -22.19 32.26 34.98
CA SER A 869 -23.57 32.71 35.26
C SER A 869 -24.21 33.17 33.94
N ARG A 870 -25.22 32.46 33.42
CA ARG A 870 -26.68 32.68 33.61
C ARG A 870 -27.17 34.08 33.23
N SER A 871 -27.86 34.17 32.09
CA SER A 871 -29.32 34.42 31.98
C SER A 871 -29.68 35.04 30.62
N GLY A 872 -30.69 34.48 29.94
CA GLY A 872 -31.78 35.30 29.45
C GLY A 872 -32.64 34.55 28.43
N ARG A 873 -33.84 34.15 28.87
CA ARG A 873 -34.90 33.57 28.02
C ARG A 873 -35.55 34.68 27.20
N GLY A 874 -35.73 34.45 25.89
CA GLY A 874 -36.67 35.17 25.05
C GLY A 874 -37.45 34.19 24.19
N ARG A 875 -38.72 33.94 24.53
CA ARG A 875 -39.69 33.19 23.72
C ARG A 875 -40.31 34.16 22.72
N GLY A 876 -40.24 33.84 21.43
CA GLY A 876 -41.07 34.43 20.37
C GLY A 876 -41.54 33.33 19.43
N ARG A 877 -42.85 33.03 19.44
CA ARG A 877 -43.52 32.17 18.46
C ARG A 877 -43.90 33.03 17.24
N ALA A 878 -43.49 32.61 16.05
CA ALA A 878 -44.19 32.95 14.81
C ALA A 878 -44.14 31.74 13.85
N ARG A 879 -45.32 31.35 13.38
CA ARG A 879 -45.56 30.32 12.36
C ARG A 879 -45.25 30.87 10.98
N GLY A 880 -44.69 30.03 10.10
CA GLY A 880 -45.00 30.10 8.67
C GLY A 880 -43.84 29.91 7.70
N GLN A 881 -44.01 28.88 6.85
CA GLN A 881 -43.37 28.63 5.56
C GLN A 881 -41.98 27.95 5.51
N ARG A 882 -42.06 26.71 5.04
CA ARG A 882 -41.00 25.88 4.48
C ARG A 882 -40.41 26.56 3.25
N SER A 883 -39.09 26.74 3.24
CA SER A 883 -38.28 26.63 2.03
C SER A 883 -37.09 25.75 2.37
N ALA A 884 -36.94 24.64 1.65
CA ALA A 884 -35.78 23.78 1.75
C ALA A 884 -34.59 24.53 1.15
N ASN A 885 -33.67 24.99 1.99
CA ASN A 885 -32.34 25.34 1.51
C ASN A 885 -31.62 24.03 1.18
N SER A 886 -31.39 23.83 -0.12
CA SER A 886 -30.43 22.87 -0.63
C SER A 886 -29.04 23.33 -0.21
N ASP A 887 -28.55 22.84 0.93
CA ASP A 887 -27.14 22.94 1.26
C ASP A 887 -26.35 22.16 0.20
N GLY A 888 -25.46 22.88 -0.49
CA GLY A 888 -24.75 22.40 -1.67
C GLY A 888 -23.90 21.18 -1.38
N VAL A 889 -24.06 20.15 -2.20
CA VAL A 889 -23.18 18.97 -2.22
C VAL A 889 -21.77 19.43 -2.54
N THR A 890 -20.85 19.31 -1.59
CA THR A 890 -19.41 19.51 -1.83
C THR A 890 -18.88 18.27 -2.54
N PHE A 891 -18.46 18.41 -3.81
CA PHE A 891 -17.75 17.35 -4.52
C PHE A 891 -16.29 17.39 -4.07
N MET A 892 -15.65 16.24 -3.88
CA MET A 892 -14.20 16.18 -3.83
C MET A 892 -13.69 15.57 -5.12
N THR A 893 -12.65 16.15 -5.71
CA THR A 893 -11.92 15.49 -6.78
C THR A 893 -11.29 14.19 -6.26
N ALA A 894 -10.93 13.28 -7.15
CA ALA A 894 -10.07 12.15 -6.82
C ALA A 894 -8.68 12.56 -6.27
N THR A 895 -8.32 13.84 -6.34
CA THR A 895 -7.11 14.43 -5.73
C THR A 895 -7.34 14.96 -4.30
N GLY A 896 -8.54 14.83 -3.75
CA GLY A 896 -8.85 15.23 -2.37
C GLY A 896 -9.12 16.72 -2.17
N GLU A 897 -9.22 17.52 -3.25
CA GLU A 897 -9.59 18.93 -3.15
C GLU A 897 -11.12 19.09 -3.12
N PRO A 898 -11.67 19.89 -2.18
CA PRO A 898 -13.09 20.23 -2.18
C PRO A 898 -13.41 21.13 -3.38
N VAL A 899 -14.08 20.56 -4.37
CA VAL A 899 -14.72 21.30 -5.45
C VAL A 899 -16.05 21.83 -4.94
N SER A 900 -16.04 23.09 -4.50
CA SER A 900 -17.27 23.85 -4.40
C SER A 900 -17.74 24.21 -5.81
N GLY A 901 -18.68 23.45 -6.36
CA GLY A 901 -19.50 23.90 -7.47
C GLY A 901 -19.54 22.98 -8.69
N ARG A 902 -20.77 22.79 -9.16
CA ARG A 902 -21.20 22.84 -10.57
C ARG A 902 -20.05 23.04 -11.59
N CYS A 903 -20.04 22.24 -12.66
CA CYS A 903 -19.15 22.40 -13.81
C CYS A 903 -18.90 23.89 -14.11
N TYR A 904 -17.66 24.38 -14.01
CA TYR A 904 -17.41 25.82 -14.15
C TYR A 904 -17.63 26.36 -15.57
N ILE A 905 -17.88 25.47 -16.55
CA ILE A 905 -18.22 25.84 -17.93
C ILE A 905 -19.74 26.06 -18.08
N CYS A 906 -20.58 25.10 -17.67
CA CYS A 906 -22.04 25.18 -17.90
C CYS A 906 -22.90 25.25 -16.62
N GLY A 907 -22.29 25.16 -15.44
CA GLY A 907 -23.00 25.19 -14.17
C GLY A 907 -23.73 23.89 -13.79
N ASP A 908 -23.49 22.77 -14.48
CA ASP A 908 -24.14 21.49 -14.20
C ASP A 908 -23.33 20.65 -13.18
N PRO A 909 -23.94 20.17 -12.07
CA PRO A 909 -23.25 19.33 -11.08
C PRO A 909 -23.03 17.87 -11.52
N SER A 910 -23.46 17.46 -12.71
CA SER A 910 -23.38 16.07 -13.19
C SER A 910 -22.05 15.67 -13.84
N HIS A 911 -21.15 16.62 -14.13
CA HIS A 911 -19.90 16.37 -14.84
C HIS A 911 -18.80 17.40 -14.51
N PHE A 912 -17.54 17.02 -14.75
CA PHE A 912 -16.39 17.92 -14.61
C PHE A 912 -16.22 18.77 -15.88
N ALA A 913 -15.64 19.97 -15.74
CA ALA A 913 -15.46 20.90 -16.85
C ALA A 913 -14.67 20.35 -18.03
N ASN A 914 -13.74 19.42 -17.79
CA ASN A 914 -13.00 18.74 -18.84
C ASN A 914 -13.90 17.93 -19.80
N THR A 915 -15.08 17.51 -19.33
CA THR A 915 -16.10 16.73 -20.07
C THR A 915 -17.35 17.55 -20.42
N CYS A 916 -17.31 18.87 -20.24
CA CYS A 916 -18.49 19.71 -20.45
C CYS A 916 -18.90 19.74 -21.94
N PRO A 917 -20.15 19.44 -22.29
CA PRO A 917 -20.63 19.49 -23.67
C PRO A 917 -20.64 20.92 -24.24
N GLU A 918 -20.59 21.95 -23.39
CA GLU A 918 -20.43 23.36 -23.79
C GLU A 918 -18.97 23.80 -23.89
N ARG A 919 -18.02 22.90 -23.66
CA ARG A 919 -16.60 23.16 -23.90
C ARG A 919 -16.38 23.22 -25.42
N VAL A 920 -16.26 24.44 -25.95
CA VAL A 920 -15.97 24.68 -27.37
C VAL A 920 -14.69 23.90 -27.74
N ARG A 921 -14.81 23.08 -28.80
CA ARG A 921 -13.79 22.13 -29.26
C ARG A 921 -12.48 22.79 -29.69
#